data_AF-A0A949ICQ3-F1
#
_entry.id   AF-A0A949ICQ3-F1
#
_cell.length_a   1.000
_cell.length_b   1.000
_cell.length_c   1.000
_cell.angle_alpha   90.00
_cell.angle_beta   90.00
_cell.angle_gamma   90.00
#
_symmetry.space_group_name_H-M   'P 1'
#
loop_
_entity.id
_entity.type
_entity.pdbx_description
1 polymer ?
#
loop_
_entity_poly.entity_id
_entity_poly.type
_entity_poly.pdbx_seq_one_letter_code
_entity_poly.pdbx_strand_id
1 'polypeptide(L)'
;MTYQSQIRRQEAMISTRKARRGWANPSSWAAALGAGVVAFGLWAGVNRPAANIAPYTGEIGGFAFSPFHKGESPQTGDYPTTAQIKSDLTLAAKYTHNIRTYTVEGDLGQIPALAQGMNLNVTLGAWLDRHPDANAQELAKVVRIANANPDVKQVMVGNETILRGDMPVPELIADIHSVEQQVHVPVSTAEPWHVWLKHPELANSVDFITVHLLPYWEGVPENIAVQDAMHRFQEVHDRFPNKKIVIGEIGWPSDGIDIGAARANTINQARFLRDFFNLAQKQHLNYFVMEAFDQPWKTSFEGRAAGYWGMFTLGRHQKWSLTGAVWNHPEWIWYAAGAALMSLLATMALLSRRPDIRLPGKLIFAVLVEGFTSTLAMLLMNMGQTYLSLGAAAVWASLALGQGLLLFLLIADSFDLVETIFGRVAKRHYEPIPAPSGAKLPKVSIHLPICNEPPHMVKLTLDSLAALDYDRFEVLVIDNNTMDPAVWEPVAEHCARLGPKFRFFTLGKYKGYKAGALNFALRETAPDAEVVGVIDSDYLVEPDWLRSMTPAFADPAVGFTQSPQDYRDNDGSIFKRMMFWEYAGFFHAGMVTRNERNAIIQHGTMTLIRKEALLNEQGWAEWCICEDSQLGLRLFRAGYEAVYSKKSFGRGVMPDDYTAFRKQRYRWAYGAMRIVRANAAALFNPFNKELTAAQRWHFVTGWMPWFGDALGLVFLAMGLAWSLGLILDPVRFEFPIALFMLPSIGLFFFKIVQILALYKNRVPCGFMDRLGAAVAGLALSHSIGKAVWKGLFTNSLPFLRTPKMENAPALVQGLVMAREELVILALTWAAALGVGFGHHWATLETRLWVAVLFTQSMPYLASVGVSILAAMPAKVVKPVVVPAAKRASRPVFHPAAGD
;
A
#
# COMPACT_ATOMS: atom_id res chain seq x y z
N MET A 1 -34.65 37.26 21.15
CA MET A 1 -34.36 37.30 19.69
C MET A 1 -35.48 36.55 18.99
N THR A 2 -36.17 37.17 18.04
CA THR A 2 -37.32 36.59 17.32
C THR A 2 -36.86 35.45 16.41
N TYR A 3 -37.66 34.38 16.27
CA TYR A 3 -37.39 33.21 15.39
C TYR A 3 -36.95 33.60 13.97
N GLN A 4 -37.53 34.67 13.40
CA GLN A 4 -37.12 35.21 12.10
C GLN A 4 -35.70 35.81 12.05
N SER A 5 -35.17 36.31 13.17
CA SER A 5 -33.78 36.81 13.22
C SER A 5 -32.76 35.68 13.31
N GLN A 6 -33.14 34.51 13.85
CA GLN A 6 -32.32 33.30 13.81
C GLN A 6 -32.29 32.69 12.40
N ILE A 7 -33.43 32.62 11.70
CA ILE A 7 -33.50 32.17 10.30
C ILE A 7 -32.65 33.06 9.38
N ARG A 8 -32.78 34.39 9.45
CA ARG A 8 -31.95 35.30 8.62
C ARG A 8 -30.44 35.16 8.89
N ARG A 9 -30.05 34.85 10.13
CA ARG A 9 -28.65 34.54 10.47
C ARG A 9 -28.20 33.20 9.87
N GLN A 10 -29.08 32.20 9.83
CA GLN A 10 -28.82 30.90 9.20
C GLN A 10 -28.72 31.04 7.67
N GLU A 11 -29.64 31.77 7.03
CA GLU A 11 -29.61 32.10 5.59
C GLU A 11 -28.31 32.84 5.20
N ALA A 12 -27.88 33.81 6.02
CA ALA A 12 -26.63 34.54 5.80
C ALA A 12 -25.36 33.69 6.00
N MET A 13 -25.43 32.58 6.75
CA MET A 13 -24.30 31.67 6.97
C MET A 13 -24.16 30.61 5.86
N ILE A 14 -25.27 30.21 5.22
CA ILE A 14 -25.26 29.20 4.14
C ILE A 14 -24.67 29.78 2.84
N SER A 15 -24.71 31.10 2.64
CA SER A 15 -24.12 31.79 1.49
C SER A 15 -22.60 32.05 1.65
N THR A 16 -21.75 31.20 1.07
CA THR A 16 -20.28 31.38 1.12
C THR A 16 -19.78 32.45 0.14
N ARG A 17 -19.57 33.69 0.60
CA ARG A 17 -18.81 34.72 -0.15
C ARG A 17 -17.28 34.59 0.04
N LYS A 18 -16.59 34.42 -1.10
CA LYS A 18 -15.17 34.70 -1.44
C LYS A 18 -14.10 34.45 -0.35
N ALA A 19 -13.55 33.24 -0.33
CA ALA A 19 -12.22 32.99 0.26
C ALA A 19 -11.13 33.60 -0.65
N ARG A 20 -10.51 34.70 -0.23
CA ARG A 20 -9.35 35.31 -0.91
C ARG A 20 -8.07 34.49 -0.71
N ARG A 21 -7.42 34.18 -1.85
CA ARG A 21 -6.04 33.73 -2.11
C ARG A 21 -5.45 32.62 -1.22
N GLY A 22 -5.93 31.40 -1.45
CA GLY A 22 -5.37 30.16 -0.89
C GLY A 22 -3.88 29.92 -1.13
N TRP A 23 -3.38 30.23 -2.32
CA TRP A 23 -1.95 30.10 -2.67
C TRP A 23 -1.04 31.14 -2.00
N ALA A 24 -1.60 32.23 -1.50
CA ALA A 24 -0.85 33.28 -0.82
C ALA A 24 -0.82 33.08 0.70
N ASN A 25 -1.24 31.92 1.23
CA ASN A 25 -1.25 31.68 2.67
C ASN A 25 0.19 31.42 3.18
N PRO A 26 0.79 32.36 3.94
CA PRO A 26 2.18 32.24 4.37
C PRO A 26 2.41 31.04 5.29
N SER A 27 1.41 30.66 6.09
CA SER A 27 1.54 29.50 6.99
C SER A 27 1.60 28.16 6.24
N SER A 28 0.97 28.06 5.06
CA SER A 28 1.07 26.85 4.23
C SER A 28 2.46 26.75 3.58
N TRP A 29 2.99 27.87 3.09
CA TRP A 29 4.36 27.94 2.57
C TRP A 29 5.41 27.63 3.63
N ALA A 30 5.29 28.24 4.81
CA ALA A 30 6.21 27.99 5.92
C ALA A 30 6.21 26.52 6.34
N ALA A 31 5.04 25.87 6.37
CA ALA A 31 4.96 24.45 6.68
C ALA A 31 5.61 23.57 5.61
N ALA A 32 5.32 23.81 4.32
CA ALA A 32 5.88 23.04 3.22
C ALA A 32 7.41 23.21 3.11
N LEU A 33 7.90 24.45 3.14
CA LEU A 33 9.33 24.74 3.07
C LEU A 33 10.07 24.24 4.31
N GLY A 34 9.49 24.40 5.50
CA GLY A 34 10.06 23.90 6.75
C GLY A 34 10.23 22.38 6.74
N ALA A 35 9.21 21.64 6.28
CA ALA A 35 9.30 20.20 6.11
C ALA A 35 10.39 19.80 5.09
N GLY A 36 10.44 20.49 3.94
CA GLY A 36 11.45 20.25 2.91
C GLY A 36 12.89 20.52 3.39
N VAL A 37 13.13 21.58 4.18
CA VAL A 37 14.47 21.86 4.74
C VAL A 37 14.90 20.77 5.73
N VAL A 38 14.00 20.34 6.61
CA VAL A 38 14.29 19.26 7.56
C VAL A 38 14.58 17.95 6.81
N ALA A 39 13.74 17.60 5.83
CA ALA A 39 13.94 16.39 5.03
C ALA A 39 15.25 16.45 4.23
N PHE A 40 15.58 17.58 3.60
CA PHE A 40 16.86 17.75 2.92
C PHE A 40 18.05 17.58 3.88
N GLY A 41 17.95 18.08 5.12
CA GLY A 41 18.93 17.83 6.17
C GLY A 41 19.08 16.35 6.53
N LEU A 42 17.97 15.59 6.58
CA LEU A 42 17.98 14.14 6.78
C LEU A 42 18.63 13.41 5.59
N TRP A 43 18.28 13.78 4.36
CA TRP A 43 18.91 13.27 3.14
C TRP A 43 20.42 13.51 3.14
N ALA A 44 20.85 14.73 3.46
CA ALA A 44 22.27 15.08 3.57
C ALA A 44 22.98 14.30 4.69
N GLY A 45 22.27 13.99 5.78
CA GLY A 45 22.79 13.17 6.89
C GLY A 45 23.00 11.70 6.51
N VAL A 46 22.05 11.10 5.80
CA VAL A 46 22.10 9.70 5.37
C VAL A 46 23.08 9.49 4.22
N ASN A 47 23.23 10.47 3.33
CA ASN A 47 24.09 10.37 2.14
C ASN A 47 25.47 11.00 2.32
N ARG A 48 25.98 11.08 3.56
CA ARG A 48 27.33 11.62 3.81
C ARG A 48 28.40 10.76 3.13
N PRO A 49 29.42 11.37 2.52
CA PRO A 49 30.52 10.61 1.95
C PRO A 49 31.42 10.04 3.04
N ALA A 50 32.02 8.88 2.76
CA ALA A 50 33.10 8.35 3.57
C ALA A 50 34.40 9.08 3.24
N ALA A 51 34.80 10.01 4.09
CA ALA A 51 36.07 10.76 3.96
C ALA A 51 37.27 10.03 4.61
N ASN A 52 37.02 9.12 5.56
CA ASN A 52 38.05 8.40 6.32
C ASN A 52 38.39 7.05 5.67
N ILE A 53 38.74 7.07 4.38
CA ILE A 53 39.25 5.88 3.67
C ILE A 53 40.66 6.22 3.20
N ALA A 54 41.63 5.34 3.47
CA ALA A 54 43.01 5.55 3.06
C ALA A 54 43.08 5.80 1.54
N PRO A 55 43.80 6.82 1.06
CA PRO A 55 44.02 6.99 -0.37
C PRO A 55 44.96 5.90 -0.90
N TYR A 56 44.86 5.59 -2.19
CA TYR A 56 45.83 4.77 -2.89
C TYR A 56 46.33 5.51 -4.13
N THR A 57 47.64 5.55 -4.34
CA THR A 57 48.28 6.24 -5.49
C THR A 57 49.27 5.34 -6.24
N GLY A 58 49.39 4.07 -5.85
CA GLY A 58 50.23 3.09 -6.52
C GLY A 58 49.56 2.48 -7.75
N GLU A 59 50.28 1.58 -8.41
CA GLU A 59 49.76 0.75 -9.49
C GLU A 59 49.00 -0.46 -8.93
N ILE A 60 47.90 -0.88 -9.56
CA ILE A 60 47.16 -2.07 -9.12
C ILE A 60 47.89 -3.33 -9.60
N GLY A 61 48.03 -4.33 -8.73
CA GLY A 61 48.77 -5.56 -9.03
C GLY A 61 48.30 -6.30 -10.29
N GLY A 62 46.99 -6.40 -10.49
CA GLY A 62 46.38 -6.97 -11.69
C GLY A 62 44.86 -6.97 -11.63
N PHE A 63 44.21 -7.18 -12.78
CA PHE A 63 42.76 -7.41 -12.85
C PHE A 63 42.43 -8.81 -13.33
N ALA A 64 41.48 -9.46 -12.67
CA ALA A 64 40.72 -10.52 -13.31
C ALA A 64 39.84 -9.88 -14.40
N PHE A 65 40.04 -10.31 -15.64
CA PHE A 65 39.61 -9.60 -16.84
C PHE A 65 38.53 -10.40 -17.56
N SER A 66 37.28 -9.98 -17.34
CA SER A 66 36.07 -10.48 -18.00
C SER A 66 35.40 -9.33 -18.75
N PRO A 67 35.59 -9.20 -20.09
CA PRO A 67 35.22 -8.00 -20.82
C PRO A 67 33.79 -8.01 -21.39
N PHE A 68 32.83 -8.73 -20.81
CA PHE A 68 31.46 -8.76 -21.34
C PHE A 68 30.75 -7.40 -21.22
N HIS A 69 29.96 -7.06 -22.24
CA HIS A 69 29.12 -5.86 -22.32
C HIS A 69 27.64 -6.19 -22.02
N LYS A 70 26.81 -5.16 -22.03
CA LYS A 70 25.38 -5.31 -21.79
C LYS A 70 24.75 -6.24 -22.82
N GLY A 71 24.15 -7.33 -22.35
CA GLY A 71 23.47 -8.31 -23.20
C GLY A 71 24.38 -9.47 -23.65
N GLU A 72 25.67 -9.39 -23.35
CA GLU A 72 26.63 -10.46 -23.61
C GLU A 72 26.73 -11.37 -22.37
N SER A 73 26.90 -12.68 -22.60
CA SER A 73 26.98 -13.67 -21.54
C SER A 73 27.61 -14.96 -22.08
N PRO A 74 28.52 -15.61 -21.33
CA PRO A 74 29.02 -16.93 -21.70
C PRO A 74 27.88 -17.98 -21.74
N GLN A 75 26.78 -17.75 -21.00
CA GLN A 75 25.64 -18.67 -20.97
C GLN A 75 24.78 -18.64 -22.24
N THR A 76 24.78 -17.50 -22.96
CA THR A 76 24.03 -17.37 -24.22
C THR A 76 24.93 -17.58 -25.44
N GLY A 77 26.24 -17.69 -25.24
CA GLY A 77 27.23 -17.75 -26.32
C GLY A 77 27.49 -16.41 -27.00
N ASP A 78 27.01 -15.31 -26.42
CA ASP A 78 27.23 -13.95 -26.92
C ASP A 78 28.51 -13.38 -26.30
N TYR A 79 29.60 -13.38 -27.06
CA TYR A 79 30.92 -12.91 -26.63
C TYR A 79 31.22 -11.48 -27.12
N PRO A 80 32.06 -10.72 -26.39
CA PRO A 80 32.50 -9.41 -26.81
C PRO A 80 33.35 -9.48 -28.08
N THR A 81 33.19 -8.48 -28.95
CA THR A 81 34.01 -8.34 -30.16
C THR A 81 35.45 -7.97 -29.84
N THR A 82 36.38 -8.29 -30.73
CA THR A 82 37.79 -7.87 -30.63
C THR A 82 37.98 -6.35 -30.42
N ALA A 83 37.12 -5.50 -31.01
CA ALA A 83 37.16 -4.05 -30.82
C ALA A 83 36.79 -3.63 -29.39
N GLN A 84 35.75 -4.25 -28.82
CA GLN A 84 35.36 -4.06 -27.42
C GLN A 84 36.46 -4.52 -26.47
N ILE A 85 37.00 -5.72 -26.69
CA ILE A 85 38.12 -6.28 -25.91
C ILE A 85 39.32 -5.33 -25.93
N LYS A 86 39.72 -4.84 -27.11
CA LYS A 86 40.84 -3.90 -27.26
C LYS A 86 40.62 -2.60 -26.49
N SER A 87 39.41 -2.05 -26.52
CA SER A 87 39.04 -0.85 -25.77
C SER A 87 39.15 -1.09 -24.26
N ASP A 88 38.63 -2.23 -23.78
CA ASP A 88 38.63 -2.59 -22.37
C ASP A 88 40.07 -2.87 -21.86
N LEU A 89 40.92 -3.50 -22.67
CA LEU A 89 42.35 -3.67 -22.40
C LEU A 89 43.09 -2.33 -22.30
N THR A 90 42.80 -1.41 -23.22
CA THR A 90 43.38 -0.06 -23.20
C THR A 90 43.00 0.71 -21.92
N LEU A 91 41.79 0.48 -21.40
CA LEU A 91 41.37 1.05 -20.12
C LEU A 91 42.11 0.40 -18.95
N ALA A 92 42.19 -0.94 -18.90
CA ALA A 92 42.90 -1.66 -17.85
C ALA A 92 44.39 -1.30 -17.77
N ALA A 93 45.07 -1.14 -18.92
CA ALA A 93 46.49 -0.79 -19.03
C ALA A 93 46.86 0.56 -18.39
N LYS A 94 45.88 1.43 -18.10
CA LYS A 94 46.12 2.69 -17.38
C LYS A 94 46.38 2.50 -15.88
N TYR A 95 46.03 1.34 -15.35
CA TYR A 95 45.99 1.08 -13.91
C TYR A 95 46.87 -0.11 -13.49
N THR A 96 47.21 -1.01 -14.42
CA THR A 96 48.01 -2.20 -14.15
C THR A 96 48.79 -2.66 -15.38
N HIS A 97 49.90 -3.35 -15.14
CA HIS A 97 50.64 -4.13 -16.13
C HIS A 97 50.27 -5.61 -16.18
N ASN A 98 49.29 -6.10 -15.40
CA ASN A 98 48.92 -7.52 -15.40
C ASN A 98 47.40 -7.73 -15.51
N ILE A 99 47.01 -8.68 -16.35
CA ILE A 99 45.63 -9.17 -16.43
C ILE A 99 45.59 -10.69 -16.35
N ARG A 100 44.46 -11.20 -15.88
CA ARG A 100 44.17 -12.63 -15.80
C ARG A 100 42.87 -12.92 -16.54
N THR A 101 42.86 -13.90 -17.44
CA THR A 101 41.63 -14.37 -18.10
C THR A 101 41.14 -15.69 -17.48
N TYR A 102 39.89 -16.05 -17.79
CA TYR A 102 39.25 -17.27 -17.27
C TYR A 102 39.16 -18.39 -18.32
N THR A 103 39.01 -18.02 -19.59
CA THR A 103 38.79 -18.92 -20.72
C THR A 103 39.44 -18.34 -21.97
N VAL A 104 39.65 -19.18 -22.98
CA VAL A 104 40.05 -18.80 -24.34
C VAL A 104 38.91 -18.98 -25.36
N GLU A 105 37.67 -19.18 -24.93
CA GLU A 105 36.52 -19.38 -25.81
C GLU A 105 36.21 -18.15 -26.69
N GLY A 106 35.70 -18.41 -27.90
CA GLY A 106 35.35 -17.36 -28.85
C GLY A 106 36.52 -16.39 -29.14
N ASP A 107 36.19 -15.09 -29.17
CA ASP A 107 37.13 -13.99 -29.36
C ASP A 107 37.97 -13.68 -28.10
N LEU A 108 37.64 -14.24 -26.93
CA LEU A 108 38.44 -14.06 -25.71
C LEU A 108 39.85 -14.67 -25.87
N GLY A 109 39.99 -15.72 -26.69
CA GLY A 109 41.29 -16.27 -27.05
C GLY A 109 42.21 -15.29 -27.79
N GLN A 110 41.70 -14.16 -28.30
CA GLN A 110 42.50 -13.11 -28.92
C GLN A 110 43.09 -12.13 -27.90
N ILE A 111 42.69 -12.18 -26.62
CA ILE A 111 43.15 -11.24 -25.58
C ILE A 111 44.69 -11.16 -25.51
N PRO A 112 45.46 -12.26 -25.49
CA PRO A 112 46.92 -12.17 -25.45
C PRO A 112 47.52 -11.47 -26.66
N ALA A 113 46.98 -11.71 -27.85
CA ALA A 113 47.45 -11.05 -29.07
C ALA A 113 47.08 -9.56 -29.08
N LEU A 114 45.89 -9.19 -28.59
CA LEU A 114 45.43 -7.81 -28.48
C LEU A 114 46.16 -7.02 -27.39
N ALA A 115 46.65 -7.69 -26.35
CA ALA A 115 47.46 -7.09 -25.28
C ALA A 115 48.89 -6.75 -25.74
N GLN A 116 49.37 -7.34 -26.85
CA GLN A 116 50.69 -7.07 -27.39
C GLN A 116 50.89 -5.57 -27.68
N GLY A 117 52.00 -5.02 -27.18
CA GLY A 117 52.32 -3.60 -27.33
C GLY A 117 51.55 -2.66 -26.39
N MET A 118 50.72 -3.17 -25.47
CA MET A 118 50.04 -2.38 -24.43
C MET A 118 50.74 -2.43 -23.06
N ASN A 119 51.92 -3.03 -22.98
CA ASN A 119 52.65 -3.26 -21.73
C ASN A 119 51.80 -4.02 -20.67
N LEU A 120 51.08 -5.04 -21.13
CA LEU A 120 50.24 -5.92 -20.32
C LEU A 120 50.77 -7.35 -20.37
N ASN A 121 51.09 -7.92 -19.21
CA ASN A 121 51.32 -9.35 -19.04
C ASN A 121 49.99 -10.06 -18.88
N VAL A 122 49.86 -11.24 -19.49
CA VAL A 122 48.64 -12.05 -19.42
C VAL A 122 48.90 -13.35 -18.65
N THR A 123 48.07 -13.59 -17.64
CA THR A 123 47.88 -14.91 -17.03
C THR A 123 46.69 -15.56 -17.72
N LEU A 124 46.96 -16.60 -18.52
CA LEU A 124 45.97 -17.20 -19.41
C LEU A 124 45.21 -18.31 -18.69
N GLY A 125 43.90 -18.14 -18.52
CA GLY A 125 43.04 -19.15 -17.89
C GLY A 125 42.43 -20.14 -18.89
N ALA A 126 42.30 -21.39 -18.47
CA ALA A 126 41.51 -22.45 -19.10
C ALA A 126 40.28 -22.73 -18.22
N TRP A 127 39.08 -22.61 -18.79
CA TRP A 127 37.86 -22.94 -18.05
C TRP A 127 37.54 -24.42 -18.22
N LEU A 128 37.53 -25.17 -17.11
CA LEU A 128 37.23 -26.60 -17.10
C LEU A 128 35.88 -26.87 -16.46
N ASP A 129 35.09 -27.73 -17.11
CA ASP A 129 33.78 -28.16 -16.67
C ASP A 129 33.63 -29.70 -16.70
N ARG A 130 32.39 -30.21 -16.67
CA ARG A 130 32.07 -31.64 -16.66
C ARG A 130 32.13 -32.32 -18.03
N HIS A 131 32.56 -31.62 -19.09
CA HIS A 131 32.59 -32.11 -20.46
C HIS A 131 34.04 -32.33 -20.93
N PRO A 132 34.56 -33.57 -20.86
CA PRO A 132 35.98 -33.85 -21.16
C PRO A 132 36.42 -33.44 -22.56
N ASP A 133 35.55 -33.61 -23.57
CA ASP A 133 35.84 -33.22 -24.95
C ASP A 133 35.99 -31.70 -25.12
N ALA A 134 35.20 -30.91 -24.38
CA ALA A 134 35.29 -29.46 -24.38
C ALA A 134 36.56 -29.00 -23.63
N ASN A 135 36.84 -29.60 -22.48
CA ASN A 135 38.07 -29.38 -21.71
C ASN A 135 39.31 -29.63 -22.57
N ALA A 136 39.37 -30.76 -23.29
CA ALA A 136 40.50 -31.07 -24.16
C ALA A 136 40.70 -30.03 -25.27
N GLN A 137 39.61 -29.49 -25.84
CA GLN A 137 39.67 -28.43 -26.86
C GLN A 137 40.15 -27.10 -26.26
N GLU A 138 39.65 -26.73 -25.09
CA GLU A 138 40.06 -25.53 -24.35
C GLU A 138 41.56 -25.59 -24.02
N LEU A 139 42.03 -26.70 -23.43
CA LEU A 139 43.43 -26.90 -23.06
C LEU A 139 44.36 -26.85 -24.28
N ALA A 140 43.99 -27.51 -25.38
CA ALA A 140 44.76 -27.46 -26.62
C ALA A 140 44.84 -26.04 -27.20
N LYS A 141 43.77 -25.24 -27.07
CA LYS A 141 43.76 -23.84 -27.50
C LYS A 141 44.62 -22.97 -26.58
N VAL A 142 44.57 -23.18 -25.26
CA VAL A 142 45.43 -22.52 -24.27
C VAL A 142 46.91 -22.76 -24.55
N VAL A 143 47.33 -24.02 -24.77
CA VAL A 143 48.72 -24.36 -25.10
C VAL A 143 49.19 -23.62 -26.36
N ARG A 144 48.36 -23.61 -27.41
CA ARG A 144 48.68 -22.91 -28.66
C ARG A 144 48.84 -21.41 -28.45
N ILE A 145 47.92 -20.78 -27.72
CA ILE A 145 47.93 -19.34 -27.49
C ILE A 145 49.11 -18.95 -26.59
N ALA A 146 49.37 -19.70 -25.52
CA ALA A 146 50.47 -19.46 -24.59
C ALA A 146 51.83 -19.46 -25.32
N ASN A 147 52.08 -20.45 -26.18
CA ASN A 147 53.33 -20.55 -26.90
C ASN A 147 53.47 -19.54 -28.05
N ALA A 148 52.35 -19.04 -28.60
CA ALA A 148 52.35 -18.06 -29.67
C ALA A 148 52.51 -16.60 -29.19
N ASN A 149 52.31 -16.33 -27.89
CA ASN A 149 52.25 -14.97 -27.36
C ASN A 149 53.27 -14.77 -26.21
N PRO A 150 54.36 -14.00 -26.43
CA PRO A 150 55.41 -13.83 -25.42
C PRO A 150 54.96 -13.03 -24.18
N ASP A 151 53.85 -12.29 -24.28
CA ASP A 151 53.26 -11.54 -23.16
C ASP A 151 52.43 -12.43 -22.23
N VAL A 152 52.15 -13.69 -22.61
CA VAL A 152 51.64 -14.69 -21.67
C VAL A 152 52.77 -15.08 -20.73
N LYS A 153 52.59 -14.85 -19.43
CA LYS A 153 53.63 -15.12 -18.42
C LYS A 153 53.33 -16.34 -17.55
N GLN A 154 52.06 -16.74 -17.47
CA GLN A 154 51.58 -17.83 -16.63
C GLN A 154 50.32 -18.45 -17.25
N VAL A 155 50.07 -19.73 -16.98
CA VAL A 155 48.84 -20.43 -17.38
C VAL A 155 48.11 -20.96 -16.15
N MET A 156 46.78 -20.83 -16.13
CA MET A 156 45.92 -21.39 -15.09
C MET A 156 44.94 -22.40 -15.66
N VAL A 157 45.13 -23.65 -15.28
CA VAL A 157 44.33 -24.81 -15.69
C VAL A 157 43.22 -25.00 -14.66
N GLY A 158 42.03 -24.50 -14.98
CA GLY A 158 40.90 -24.49 -14.07
C GLY A 158 40.81 -23.25 -13.19
N ASN A 159 39.58 -22.97 -12.78
CA ASN A 159 39.22 -21.91 -11.85
C ASN A 159 38.10 -22.47 -10.98
N GLU A 160 38.31 -22.64 -9.68
CA GLU A 160 37.33 -23.20 -8.74
C GLU A 160 36.74 -24.54 -9.20
N THR A 161 37.51 -25.32 -9.96
CA THR A 161 37.07 -26.56 -10.59
C THR A 161 36.74 -27.63 -9.55
N ILE A 162 37.53 -27.70 -8.47
CA ILE A 162 37.28 -28.59 -7.33
C ILE A 162 36.17 -28.04 -6.43
N LEU A 163 36.13 -26.71 -6.20
CA LEU A 163 35.04 -26.08 -5.44
C LEU A 163 33.67 -26.34 -6.08
N ARG A 164 33.55 -26.16 -7.41
CA ARG A 164 32.32 -26.42 -8.16
C ARG A 164 31.99 -27.90 -8.28
N GLY A 165 32.94 -28.79 -7.97
CA GLY A 165 32.78 -30.23 -8.13
C GLY A 165 32.57 -30.61 -9.60
N ASP A 166 33.32 -29.98 -10.50
CA ASP A 166 33.27 -30.26 -11.93
C ASP A 166 34.05 -31.53 -12.29
N MET A 167 35.16 -31.79 -11.58
CA MET A 167 35.95 -33.01 -11.76
C MET A 167 36.71 -33.40 -10.49
N PRO A 168 37.15 -34.67 -10.35
CA PRO A 168 37.99 -35.12 -9.25
C PRO A 168 39.42 -34.55 -9.31
N VAL A 169 40.05 -34.42 -8.13
CA VAL A 169 41.43 -33.93 -7.99
C VAL A 169 42.46 -34.64 -8.88
N PRO A 170 42.48 -35.99 -9.00
CA PRO A 170 43.45 -36.66 -9.87
C PRO A 170 43.31 -36.32 -11.36
N GLU A 171 42.10 -36.03 -11.82
CA GLU A 171 41.84 -35.65 -13.21
C GLU A 171 42.37 -34.24 -13.49
N LEU A 172 42.09 -33.29 -12.59
CA LEU A 172 42.65 -31.94 -12.68
C LEU A 172 44.20 -31.96 -12.64
N ILE A 173 44.80 -32.80 -11.80
CA ILE A 173 46.27 -32.97 -11.76
C ILE A 173 46.80 -33.49 -13.12
N ALA A 174 46.11 -34.43 -13.74
CA ALA A 174 46.50 -34.95 -15.05
C ALA A 174 46.45 -33.86 -16.13
N ASP A 175 45.40 -33.03 -16.13
CA ASP A 175 45.26 -31.90 -17.04
C ASP A 175 46.35 -30.84 -16.82
N ILE A 176 46.67 -30.52 -15.55
CA ILE A 176 47.76 -29.59 -15.21
C ILE A 176 49.10 -30.08 -15.78
N HIS A 177 49.48 -31.33 -15.49
CA HIS A 177 50.74 -31.89 -15.98
C HIS A 177 50.78 -31.99 -17.51
N SER A 178 49.64 -32.28 -18.15
CA SER A 178 49.52 -32.32 -19.61
C SER A 178 49.83 -30.96 -20.23
N VAL A 179 49.31 -29.88 -19.66
CA VAL A 179 49.61 -28.51 -20.12
C VAL A 179 51.05 -28.11 -19.79
N GLU A 180 51.52 -28.39 -18.58
CA GLU A 180 52.88 -28.07 -18.10
C GLU A 180 53.96 -28.62 -19.05
N GLN A 181 53.79 -29.84 -19.56
CA GLN A 181 54.73 -30.45 -20.50
C GLN A 181 54.76 -29.78 -21.89
N GLN A 182 53.76 -28.96 -22.22
CA GLN A 182 53.57 -28.39 -23.55
C GLN A 182 53.76 -26.87 -23.60
N VAL A 183 53.94 -26.19 -22.46
CA VAL A 183 54.13 -24.74 -22.39
C VAL A 183 55.48 -24.37 -21.78
N HIS A 184 55.98 -23.17 -22.09
CA HIS A 184 57.26 -22.66 -21.57
C HIS A 184 57.11 -21.72 -20.36
N VAL A 185 55.90 -21.58 -19.85
CA VAL A 185 55.54 -20.68 -18.74
C VAL A 185 55.00 -21.49 -17.56
N PRO A 186 55.13 -21.01 -16.32
CA PRO A 186 54.67 -21.75 -15.17
C PRO A 186 53.15 -21.94 -15.18
N VAL A 187 52.72 -23.13 -14.74
CA VAL A 187 51.33 -23.58 -14.72
C VAL A 187 50.81 -23.70 -13.29
N SER A 188 49.57 -23.28 -13.10
CA SER A 188 48.85 -23.38 -11.82
C SER A 188 47.38 -23.75 -12.04
N THR A 189 46.64 -23.87 -10.95
CA THR A 189 45.16 -23.86 -10.91
C THR A 189 44.73 -22.85 -9.85
N ALA A 190 43.50 -22.33 -9.94
CA ALA A 190 43.00 -21.33 -9.01
C ALA A 190 41.87 -21.91 -8.14
N GLU A 191 42.07 -21.92 -6.82
CA GLU A 191 41.11 -22.49 -5.87
C GLU A 191 41.05 -21.65 -4.58
N PRO A 192 39.93 -21.70 -3.82
CA PRO A 192 39.85 -21.06 -2.50
C PRO A 192 40.83 -21.66 -1.48
N TRP A 193 41.18 -20.88 -0.46
CA TRP A 193 42.14 -21.28 0.57
C TRP A 193 41.84 -22.65 1.21
N HIS A 194 40.57 -22.94 1.51
CA HIS A 194 40.16 -24.18 2.17
C HIS A 194 40.30 -25.42 1.28
N VAL A 195 40.21 -25.26 -0.05
CA VAL A 195 40.46 -26.35 -1.00
C VAL A 195 41.94 -26.73 -1.00
N TRP A 196 42.83 -25.74 -1.03
CA TRP A 196 44.27 -25.98 -0.93
C TRP A 196 44.68 -26.71 0.35
N LEU A 197 44.10 -26.33 1.49
CA LEU A 197 44.38 -26.99 2.78
C LEU A 197 43.84 -28.42 2.82
N LYS A 198 42.69 -28.68 2.18
CA LYS A 198 42.04 -29.98 2.14
C LYS A 198 42.71 -30.96 1.17
N HIS A 199 43.25 -30.46 0.06
CA HIS A 199 43.83 -31.24 -1.04
C HIS A 199 45.30 -30.85 -1.26
N PRO A 200 46.21 -31.14 -0.31
CA PRO A 200 47.62 -30.76 -0.42
C PRO A 200 48.35 -31.43 -1.60
N GLU A 201 47.83 -32.53 -2.14
CA GLU A 201 48.31 -33.17 -3.36
C GLU A 201 48.25 -32.25 -4.59
N LEU A 202 47.30 -31.32 -4.66
CA LEU A 202 47.22 -30.32 -5.74
C LEU A 202 48.43 -29.38 -5.71
N ALA A 203 48.85 -28.95 -4.52
CA ALA A 203 49.95 -28.00 -4.37
C ALA A 203 51.29 -28.56 -4.90
N ASN A 204 51.46 -29.89 -4.87
CA ASN A 204 52.65 -30.55 -5.42
C ASN A 204 52.64 -30.59 -6.96
N SER A 205 51.47 -30.47 -7.58
CA SER A 205 51.25 -30.65 -9.01
C SER A 205 51.23 -29.33 -9.80
N VAL A 206 51.44 -28.19 -9.12
CA VAL A 206 51.47 -26.85 -9.72
C VAL A 206 52.82 -26.17 -9.47
N ASP A 207 53.27 -25.30 -10.38
CA ASP A 207 54.50 -24.51 -10.21
C ASP A 207 54.38 -23.50 -9.07
N PHE A 208 53.19 -22.92 -8.93
CA PHE A 208 52.83 -21.96 -7.89
C PHE A 208 51.37 -22.15 -7.48
N ILE A 209 50.98 -21.65 -6.32
CA ILE A 209 49.60 -21.72 -5.82
C ILE A 209 48.88 -20.43 -6.19
N THR A 210 47.68 -20.55 -6.77
CA THR A 210 46.77 -19.41 -6.98
C THR A 210 45.57 -19.54 -6.03
N VAL A 211 45.47 -18.63 -5.05
CA VAL A 211 44.44 -18.68 -4.00
C VAL A 211 43.37 -17.60 -4.18
N HIS A 212 42.11 -17.95 -4.04
CA HIS A 212 40.99 -16.99 -3.99
C HIS A 212 40.68 -16.59 -2.54
N LEU A 213 40.56 -15.29 -2.29
CA LEU A 213 40.35 -14.70 -0.97
C LEU A 213 39.19 -13.69 -1.04
N LEU A 214 37.98 -14.16 -0.76
CA LEU A 214 36.74 -13.38 -0.93
C LEU A 214 35.92 -13.36 0.39
N PRO A 215 36.35 -12.58 1.41
CA PRO A 215 35.75 -12.61 2.75
C PRO A 215 34.25 -12.28 2.79
N TYR A 216 33.75 -11.56 1.79
CA TYR A 216 32.31 -11.26 1.66
C TYR A 216 31.46 -12.54 1.62
N TRP A 217 31.87 -13.55 0.85
CA TRP A 217 31.15 -14.83 0.76
C TRP A 217 31.22 -15.65 2.05
N GLU A 218 32.22 -15.38 2.89
CA GLU A 218 32.39 -15.98 4.22
C GLU A 218 31.63 -15.22 5.32
N GLY A 219 30.93 -14.13 4.96
CA GLY A 219 30.12 -13.33 5.88
C GLY A 219 30.93 -12.47 6.85
N VAL A 220 32.21 -12.25 6.56
CA VAL A 220 33.16 -11.47 7.38
C VAL A 220 32.82 -9.98 7.29
N PRO A 221 32.78 -9.22 8.41
CA PRO A 221 32.47 -7.80 8.37
C PRO A 221 33.60 -6.97 7.72
N GLU A 222 33.22 -5.87 7.07
CA GLU A 222 34.12 -5.06 6.22
C GLU A 222 35.33 -4.48 6.97
N ASN A 223 35.22 -4.27 8.29
CA ASN A 223 36.24 -3.64 9.10
C ASN A 223 37.44 -4.56 9.40
N ILE A 224 37.26 -5.88 9.29
CA ILE A 224 38.34 -6.87 9.49
C ILE A 224 38.60 -7.72 8.24
N ALA A 225 37.83 -7.53 7.17
CA ALA A 225 37.88 -8.36 5.98
C ALA A 225 39.28 -8.46 5.35
N VAL A 226 40.05 -7.36 5.29
CA VAL A 226 41.44 -7.41 4.79
C VAL A 226 42.32 -8.23 5.72
N GLN A 227 42.14 -8.14 7.04
CA GLN A 227 42.92 -8.91 8.00
C GLN A 227 42.60 -10.40 7.90
N ASP A 228 41.32 -10.74 7.75
CA ASP A 228 40.87 -12.12 7.57
C ASP A 228 41.42 -12.71 6.26
N ALA A 229 41.34 -11.99 5.14
CA ALA A 229 41.95 -12.42 3.88
C ALA A 229 43.44 -12.72 4.04
N MET A 230 44.16 -11.90 4.78
CA MET A 230 45.60 -12.09 5.03
C MET A 230 45.91 -13.18 6.03
N HIS A 231 45.02 -13.43 6.99
CA HIS A 231 45.11 -14.61 7.84
C HIS A 231 44.98 -15.89 6.99
N ARG A 232 43.98 -15.96 6.10
CA ARG A 232 43.80 -17.09 5.17
C ARG A 232 45.00 -17.26 4.23
N PHE A 233 45.54 -16.16 3.72
CA PHE A 233 46.78 -16.18 2.94
C PHE A 233 47.94 -16.80 3.73
N GLN A 234 48.12 -16.39 4.98
CA GLN A 234 49.17 -16.91 5.85
C GLN A 234 48.99 -18.39 6.16
N GLU A 235 47.76 -18.87 6.39
CA GLU A 235 47.48 -20.30 6.61
C GLU A 235 47.92 -21.15 5.41
N VAL A 236 47.68 -20.68 4.18
CA VAL A 236 48.14 -21.37 2.96
C VAL A 236 49.66 -21.28 2.84
N HIS A 237 50.26 -20.13 3.15
CA HIS A 237 51.72 -19.94 3.14
C HIS A 237 52.43 -20.87 4.13
N ASP A 238 51.97 -20.94 5.37
CA ASP A 238 52.56 -21.79 6.41
C ASP A 238 52.42 -23.28 6.08
N ARG A 239 51.34 -23.66 5.39
CA ARG A 239 51.14 -25.04 4.92
C ARG A 239 52.08 -25.39 3.76
N PHE A 240 52.38 -24.44 2.88
CA PHE A 240 53.17 -24.64 1.67
C PHE A 240 54.34 -23.63 1.56
N PRO A 241 55.30 -23.64 2.51
CA PRO A 241 56.30 -22.57 2.63
C PRO A 241 57.26 -22.45 1.44
N ASN A 242 57.40 -23.54 0.67
CA ASN A 242 58.29 -23.60 -0.50
C ASN A 242 57.60 -23.23 -1.82
N LYS A 243 56.28 -22.98 -1.81
CA LYS A 243 55.52 -22.63 -3.01
C LYS A 243 55.29 -21.12 -3.05
N LYS A 244 55.52 -20.51 -4.22
CA LYS A 244 55.08 -19.13 -4.47
C LYS A 244 53.54 -19.10 -4.45
N ILE A 245 52.97 -18.09 -3.80
CA ILE A 245 51.52 -17.89 -3.73
C ILE A 245 51.16 -16.60 -4.49
N VAL A 246 50.15 -16.71 -5.34
CA VAL A 246 49.51 -15.59 -6.04
C VAL A 246 48.06 -15.52 -5.58
N ILE A 247 47.55 -14.32 -5.30
CA ILE A 247 46.15 -14.12 -4.97
C ILE A 247 45.37 -14.01 -6.29
N GLY A 248 44.68 -15.07 -6.68
CA GLY A 248 43.98 -15.14 -7.97
C GLY A 248 42.75 -14.24 -8.05
N GLU A 249 42.06 -14.07 -6.92
CA GLU A 249 40.88 -13.22 -6.79
C GLU A 249 40.84 -12.61 -5.39
N ILE A 250 40.67 -11.30 -5.35
CA ILE A 250 40.41 -10.55 -4.13
C ILE A 250 39.55 -9.34 -4.45
N GLY A 251 38.55 -9.07 -3.61
CA GLY A 251 37.64 -7.97 -3.86
C GLY A 251 36.52 -7.89 -2.86
N TRP A 252 35.59 -6.99 -3.17
CA TRP A 252 34.36 -6.78 -2.41
C TRP A 252 33.27 -6.23 -3.34
N PRO A 253 32.01 -6.67 -3.25
CA PRO A 253 30.96 -6.20 -4.14
C PRO A 253 30.44 -4.80 -3.74
N SER A 254 30.16 -3.95 -4.74
CA SER A 254 29.62 -2.60 -4.51
C SER A 254 28.11 -2.53 -4.31
N ASP A 255 27.40 -3.62 -4.56
CA ASP A 255 25.95 -3.79 -4.36
C ASP A 255 25.65 -5.29 -4.25
N GLY A 256 24.55 -5.66 -3.59
CA GLY A 256 24.24 -7.05 -3.27
C GLY A 256 23.48 -7.19 -1.95
N ILE A 257 23.06 -8.42 -1.64
CA ILE A 257 22.44 -8.74 -0.35
C ILE A 257 23.52 -8.83 0.72
N ASP A 258 23.17 -8.54 1.96
CA ASP A 258 24.09 -8.73 3.08
C ASP A 258 24.26 -10.22 3.43
N ILE A 259 25.51 -10.71 3.56
CA ILE A 259 25.81 -12.09 3.97
C ILE A 259 26.39 -12.05 5.38
N GLY A 260 25.67 -12.58 6.37
CA GLY A 260 26.09 -12.51 7.76
C GLY A 260 26.35 -11.06 8.21
N ALA A 261 27.59 -10.74 8.54
CA ALA A 261 28.02 -9.38 8.89
C ALA A 261 28.59 -8.58 7.70
N ALA A 262 28.83 -9.23 6.56
CA ALA A 262 29.33 -8.58 5.35
C ALA A 262 28.24 -7.71 4.71
N ARG A 263 28.58 -6.44 4.43
CA ARG A 263 27.70 -5.44 3.83
C ARG A 263 28.20 -5.02 2.45
N ALA A 264 27.40 -5.25 1.41
CA ALA A 264 27.72 -4.86 0.03
C ALA A 264 27.30 -3.41 -0.22
N ASN A 265 28.26 -2.51 -0.47
CA ASN A 265 28.03 -1.13 -0.91
C ASN A 265 29.31 -0.51 -1.45
N THR A 266 29.18 0.57 -2.22
CA THR A 266 30.30 1.30 -2.85
C THR A 266 31.37 1.75 -1.85
N ILE A 267 30.96 2.27 -0.70
CA ILE A 267 31.90 2.73 0.35
C ILE A 267 32.74 1.57 0.89
N ASN A 268 32.13 0.42 1.17
CA ASN A 268 32.81 -0.75 1.70
C ASN A 268 33.71 -1.41 0.66
N GLN A 269 33.28 -1.46 -0.61
CA GLN A 269 34.15 -1.88 -1.70
C GLN A 269 35.41 -1.01 -1.79
N ALA A 270 35.23 0.31 -1.78
CA ALA A 270 36.35 1.25 -1.85
C ALA A 270 37.28 1.12 -0.64
N ARG A 271 36.73 0.95 0.56
CA ARG A 271 37.51 0.72 1.78
C ARG A 271 38.35 -0.54 1.67
N PHE A 272 37.71 -1.68 1.40
CA PHE A 272 38.37 -2.97 1.28
C PHE A 272 39.51 -2.92 0.26
N LEU A 273 39.22 -2.44 -0.96
CA LEU A 273 40.21 -2.42 -2.03
C LEU A 273 41.37 -1.46 -1.74
N ARG A 274 41.12 -0.24 -1.24
CA ARG A 274 42.21 0.69 -0.93
C ARG A 274 43.06 0.23 0.25
N ASP A 275 42.45 -0.33 1.29
CA ASP A 275 43.18 -0.88 2.45
C ASP A 275 44.02 -2.07 2.01
N PHE A 276 43.46 -2.96 1.19
CA PHE A 276 44.19 -4.09 0.61
C PHE A 276 45.32 -3.63 -0.32
N PHE A 277 45.11 -2.66 -1.21
CA PHE A 277 46.16 -2.18 -2.12
C PHE A 277 47.35 -1.57 -1.37
N ASN A 278 47.08 -0.77 -0.33
CA ASN A 278 48.15 -0.22 0.50
C ASN A 278 48.94 -1.33 1.21
N LEU A 279 48.26 -2.38 1.68
CA LEU A 279 48.91 -3.53 2.31
C LEU A 279 49.71 -4.36 1.30
N ALA A 280 49.12 -4.66 0.15
CA ALA A 280 49.74 -5.44 -0.91
C ALA A 280 50.98 -4.74 -1.48
N GLN A 281 50.95 -3.42 -1.63
CA GLN A 281 52.11 -2.63 -2.02
C GLN A 281 53.23 -2.71 -0.97
N LYS A 282 52.89 -2.64 0.33
CA LYS A 282 53.86 -2.74 1.42
C LYS A 282 54.50 -4.13 1.53
N GLN A 283 53.76 -5.18 1.21
CA GLN A 283 54.20 -6.58 1.30
C GLN A 283 54.66 -7.17 -0.04
N HIS A 284 54.62 -6.39 -1.13
CA HIS A 284 54.96 -6.83 -2.47
C HIS A 284 54.18 -8.08 -2.93
N LEU A 285 52.88 -8.13 -2.64
CA LEU A 285 52.02 -9.27 -2.98
C LEU A 285 51.66 -9.26 -4.48
N ASN A 286 51.62 -10.45 -5.09
CA ASN A 286 51.06 -10.64 -6.43
C ASN A 286 49.58 -10.98 -6.32
N TYR A 287 48.71 -10.18 -6.93
CA TYR A 287 47.27 -10.35 -6.82
C TYR A 287 46.52 -9.90 -8.08
N PHE A 288 45.31 -10.43 -8.25
CA PHE A 288 44.34 -9.94 -9.22
C PHE A 288 43.04 -9.55 -8.51
N VAL A 289 42.58 -8.33 -8.75
CA VAL A 289 41.29 -7.86 -8.25
C VAL A 289 40.18 -8.57 -9.00
N MET A 290 39.21 -9.12 -8.27
CA MET A 290 37.94 -9.59 -8.80
C MET A 290 36.93 -8.44 -8.70
N GLU A 291 36.57 -7.77 -9.79
CA GLU A 291 37.14 -7.90 -11.14
C GLU A 291 37.27 -6.52 -11.82
N ALA A 292 37.72 -6.48 -13.08
CA ALA A 292 37.81 -5.20 -13.81
C ALA A 292 36.44 -4.52 -13.93
N PHE A 293 35.46 -5.20 -14.53
CA PHE A 293 34.15 -4.63 -14.87
C PHE A 293 33.02 -5.39 -14.19
N ASP A 294 31.93 -4.71 -13.83
CA ASP A 294 30.70 -5.36 -13.39
C ASP A 294 30.18 -6.35 -14.44
N GLN A 295 29.72 -7.52 -13.97
CA GLN A 295 29.25 -8.64 -14.79
C GLN A 295 27.81 -9.03 -14.43
N PRO A 296 26.78 -8.25 -14.81
CA PRO A 296 25.40 -8.50 -14.39
C PRO A 296 24.84 -9.87 -14.82
N TRP A 297 25.42 -10.52 -15.83
CA TRP A 297 25.03 -11.87 -16.23
C TRP A 297 25.28 -12.92 -15.13
N LYS A 298 26.19 -12.66 -14.17
CA LYS A 298 26.43 -13.52 -13.00
C LYS A 298 25.24 -13.59 -12.03
N THR A 299 24.38 -12.56 -12.05
CA THR A 299 23.27 -12.45 -11.10
C THR A 299 22.21 -13.54 -11.24
N SER A 300 22.11 -14.21 -12.39
CA SER A 300 21.07 -15.23 -12.65
C SER A 300 21.30 -16.54 -11.90
N PHE A 301 22.50 -16.79 -11.38
CA PHE A 301 22.87 -18.06 -10.73
C PHE A 301 23.73 -17.92 -9.48
N GLU A 302 24.53 -16.86 -9.34
CA GLU A 302 25.33 -16.58 -8.13
C GLU A 302 24.68 -15.51 -7.21
N GLY A 303 23.51 -14.97 -7.61
CA GLY A 303 22.78 -13.95 -6.86
C GLY A 303 23.28 -12.53 -7.14
N ARG A 304 22.57 -11.52 -6.59
CA ARG A 304 22.78 -10.11 -6.94
C ARG A 304 24.23 -9.63 -6.80
N ALA A 305 24.92 -9.98 -5.72
CA ALA A 305 26.25 -9.45 -5.42
C ALA A 305 27.31 -9.82 -6.48
N ALA A 306 27.16 -10.99 -7.11
CA ALA A 306 28.08 -11.48 -8.14
C ALA A 306 28.20 -10.54 -9.35
N GLY A 307 27.18 -9.72 -9.62
CA GLY A 307 27.22 -8.75 -10.71
C GLY A 307 28.03 -7.48 -10.45
N TYR A 308 28.48 -7.23 -9.21
CA TYR A 308 28.93 -5.91 -8.76
C TYR A 308 30.37 -5.85 -8.22
N TRP A 309 31.20 -6.82 -8.58
CA TRP A 309 32.60 -6.91 -8.14
C TRP A 309 33.54 -5.97 -8.91
N GLY A 310 33.10 -5.40 -10.02
CA GLY A 310 33.91 -4.52 -10.87
C GLY A 310 34.44 -3.29 -10.13
N MET A 311 35.67 -2.89 -10.41
CA MET A 311 36.14 -1.52 -10.11
C MET A 311 35.50 -0.49 -11.05
N PHE A 312 35.17 -0.94 -12.27
CA PHE A 312 34.43 -0.19 -13.27
C PHE A 312 32.99 -0.73 -13.40
N THR A 313 32.06 0.15 -13.71
CA THR A 313 30.68 -0.23 -14.03
C THR A 313 30.61 -0.99 -15.36
N LEU A 314 29.44 -1.57 -15.66
CA LEU A 314 29.16 -2.15 -16.99
C LEU A 314 29.35 -1.11 -18.11
N GLY A 315 29.20 0.18 -17.82
CA GLY A 315 29.45 1.28 -18.76
C GLY A 315 30.92 1.71 -18.87
N ARG A 316 31.87 0.98 -18.26
CA ARG A 316 33.31 1.30 -18.24
C ARG A 316 33.63 2.62 -17.51
N HIS A 317 32.75 3.07 -16.62
CA HIS A 317 32.99 4.22 -15.75
C HIS A 317 33.57 3.75 -14.42
N GLN A 318 34.59 4.44 -13.92
CA GLN A 318 35.16 4.16 -12.60
C GLN A 318 34.11 4.46 -11.51
N LYS A 319 33.84 3.50 -10.62
CA LYS A 319 32.79 3.65 -9.58
C LYS A 319 33.13 4.70 -8.53
N TRP A 320 34.41 4.79 -8.17
CA TRP A 320 34.91 5.69 -7.14
C TRP A 320 36.40 5.99 -7.40
N SER A 321 36.83 7.21 -7.08
CA SER A 321 38.25 7.63 -7.22
C SER A 321 39.16 6.83 -6.29
N LEU A 322 40.41 6.55 -6.64
CA LEU A 322 41.37 5.90 -5.72
C LEU A 322 41.82 6.82 -4.56
N THR A 323 41.53 8.11 -4.66
CA THR A 323 41.85 9.12 -3.64
C THR A 323 40.61 9.94 -3.28
N GLY A 324 40.60 10.51 -2.07
CA GLY A 324 39.51 11.35 -1.58
C GLY A 324 38.27 10.57 -1.13
N ALA A 325 37.19 11.32 -0.93
CA ALA A 325 35.96 10.81 -0.31
C ALA A 325 35.12 9.98 -1.29
N VAL A 326 34.43 8.96 -0.76
CA VAL A 326 33.60 8.03 -1.53
C VAL A 326 32.13 8.21 -1.19
N TRP A 327 31.28 8.22 -2.21
CA TRP A 327 29.83 8.35 -2.08
C TRP A 327 29.15 7.03 -2.44
N ASN A 328 28.11 6.65 -1.70
CA ASN A 328 27.22 5.56 -2.14
C ASN A 328 26.32 6.00 -3.30
N HIS A 329 25.76 7.21 -3.20
CA HIS A 329 24.85 7.77 -4.21
C HIS A 329 25.23 9.22 -4.51
N PRO A 330 26.21 9.50 -5.39
CA PRO A 330 26.64 10.88 -5.68
C PRO A 330 25.51 11.78 -6.19
N GLU A 331 24.45 11.20 -6.77
CA GLU A 331 23.29 11.87 -7.35
C GLU A 331 22.14 12.15 -6.36
N TRP A 332 22.29 11.81 -5.07
CA TRP A 332 21.22 11.90 -4.06
C TRP A 332 20.54 13.29 -4.00
N ILE A 333 21.29 14.36 -4.30
CA ILE A 333 20.79 15.73 -4.25
C ILE A 333 19.64 15.97 -5.23
N TRP A 334 19.66 15.31 -6.39
CA TRP A 334 18.61 15.41 -7.41
C TRP A 334 17.34 14.69 -6.98
N TYR A 335 17.49 13.53 -6.33
CA TYR A 335 16.36 12.78 -5.77
C TYR A 335 15.73 13.52 -4.57
N ALA A 336 16.56 14.09 -3.69
CA ALA A 336 16.09 14.93 -2.58
C ALA A 336 15.36 16.19 -3.10
N ALA A 337 15.92 16.87 -4.10
CA ALA A 337 15.27 18.03 -4.72
C ALA A 337 13.94 17.65 -5.41
N GLY A 338 13.91 16.52 -6.12
CA GLY A 338 12.70 15.98 -6.72
C GLY A 338 11.62 15.63 -5.69
N ALA A 339 11.99 14.99 -4.59
CA ALA A 339 11.09 14.67 -3.47
C ALA A 339 10.50 15.93 -2.84
N ALA A 340 11.33 16.94 -2.56
CA ALA A 340 10.92 18.21 -1.99
C ALA A 340 9.99 18.99 -2.94
N LEU A 341 10.28 19.00 -4.25
CA LEU A 341 9.41 19.64 -5.24
C LEU A 341 8.05 18.96 -5.33
N MET A 342 8.02 17.62 -5.43
CA MET A 342 6.75 16.87 -5.45
C MET A 342 5.94 17.11 -4.18
N SER A 343 6.59 17.08 -3.01
CA SER A 343 5.95 17.34 -1.72
C SER A 343 5.39 18.76 -1.63
N LEU A 344 6.17 19.75 -2.06
CA LEU A 344 5.73 21.14 -2.11
C LEU A 344 4.48 21.28 -3.00
N LEU A 345 4.49 20.69 -4.20
CA LEU A 345 3.37 20.75 -5.12
C LEU A 345 2.12 20.08 -4.55
N ALA A 346 2.24 18.87 -3.99
CA ALA A 346 1.12 18.15 -3.39
C ALA A 346 0.55 18.89 -2.15
N THR A 347 1.44 19.33 -1.27
CA THR A 347 1.10 20.09 -0.07
C THR A 347 0.39 21.39 -0.41
N MET A 348 0.93 22.15 -1.37
CA MET A 348 0.32 23.41 -1.80
C MET A 348 -0.98 23.20 -2.57
N ALA A 349 -1.10 22.16 -3.40
CA ALA A 349 -2.35 21.87 -4.11
C ALA A 349 -3.52 21.63 -3.14
N LEU A 350 -3.28 20.97 -2.01
CA LEU A 350 -4.31 20.63 -1.03
C LEU A 350 -4.51 21.72 0.04
N LEU A 351 -3.43 22.23 0.65
CA LEU A 351 -3.53 23.26 1.70
C LEU A 351 -3.93 24.63 1.16
N SER A 352 -3.62 24.97 -0.10
CA SER A 352 -4.11 26.22 -0.70
C SER A 352 -5.63 26.24 -0.81
N ARG A 353 -6.28 25.09 -0.99
CA ARG A 353 -7.75 24.96 -0.99
C ARG A 353 -8.34 25.03 0.42
N ARG A 354 -7.51 24.90 1.46
CA ARG A 354 -7.87 24.87 2.88
C ARG A 354 -7.04 25.83 3.73
N PRO A 355 -7.08 27.15 3.46
CA PRO A 355 -6.34 28.12 4.25
C PRO A 355 -6.78 28.14 5.73
N ASP A 356 -8.00 27.64 6.01
CA ASP A 356 -8.62 27.56 7.34
C ASP A 356 -8.04 26.48 8.26
N ILE A 357 -7.25 25.52 7.73
CA ILE A 357 -6.56 24.53 8.56
C ILE A 357 -5.54 25.24 9.46
N ARG A 358 -5.57 24.89 10.75
CA ARG A 358 -4.64 25.43 11.76
C ARG A 358 -3.19 25.00 11.49
N LEU A 359 -2.22 25.83 11.86
CA LEU A 359 -0.79 25.60 11.61
C LEU A 359 -0.29 24.20 12.02
N PRO A 360 -0.63 23.63 13.19
CA PRO A 360 -0.22 22.27 13.54
C PRO A 360 -0.66 21.21 12.52
N GLY A 361 -1.88 21.31 11.99
CA GLY A 361 -2.36 20.40 10.95
C GLY A 361 -1.62 20.58 9.62
N LYS A 362 -1.24 21.82 9.28
CA LYS A 362 -0.41 22.10 8.09
C LYS A 362 0.99 21.50 8.21
N LEU A 363 1.61 21.62 9.38
CA LEU A 363 2.94 21.05 9.65
C LEU A 363 2.90 19.51 9.62
N ILE A 364 1.94 18.89 10.31
CA ILE A 364 1.76 17.43 10.29
C ILE A 364 1.58 16.94 8.85
N PHE A 365 0.71 17.60 8.08
CA PHE A 365 0.46 17.23 6.69
C PHE A 365 1.72 17.35 5.83
N ALA A 366 2.43 18.48 5.90
CA ALA A 366 3.66 18.69 5.14
C ALA A 366 4.74 17.65 5.47
N VAL A 367 4.94 17.33 6.76
CA VAL A 367 5.92 16.31 7.19
C VAL A 367 5.53 14.92 6.69
N LEU A 368 4.26 14.54 6.75
CA LEU A 368 3.80 13.26 6.23
C LEU A 368 4.01 13.16 4.71
N VAL A 369 3.59 14.18 3.95
CA VAL A 369 3.76 14.22 2.49
C VAL A 369 5.25 14.16 2.12
N GLU A 370 6.12 14.89 2.83
CA GLU A 370 7.57 14.89 2.61
C GLU A 370 8.20 13.53 2.88
N GLY A 371 7.80 12.85 3.96
CA GLY A 371 8.26 11.49 4.24
C GLY A 371 7.84 10.50 3.16
N PHE A 372 6.61 10.62 2.66
CA PHE A 372 6.08 9.80 1.57
C PHE A 372 6.82 10.01 0.26
N THR A 373 7.01 11.26 -0.18
CA THR A 373 7.75 11.55 -1.43
C THR A 373 9.24 11.22 -1.31
N SER A 374 9.85 11.42 -0.14
CA SER A 374 11.23 11.00 0.12
C SER A 374 11.40 9.49 0.01
N THR A 375 10.48 8.71 0.57
CA THR A 375 10.52 7.24 0.46
C THR A 375 10.42 6.78 -1.01
N LEU A 376 9.53 7.42 -1.80
CA LEU A 376 9.45 7.15 -3.24
C LEU A 376 10.74 7.51 -3.97
N ALA A 377 11.34 8.66 -3.67
CA ALA A 377 12.56 9.10 -4.30
C ALA A 377 13.76 8.20 -3.95
N MET A 378 13.87 7.72 -2.71
CA MET A 378 14.86 6.72 -2.30
C MET A 378 14.70 5.42 -3.08
N LEU A 379 13.44 4.98 -3.29
CA LEU A 379 13.16 3.80 -4.09
C LEU A 379 13.61 3.98 -5.54
N LEU A 380 13.26 5.11 -6.17
CA LEU A 380 13.65 5.41 -7.54
C LEU A 380 15.18 5.56 -7.70
N MET A 381 15.85 6.11 -6.69
CA MET A 381 17.31 6.19 -6.65
C MET A 381 17.94 4.79 -6.64
N ASN A 382 17.44 3.89 -5.80
CA ASN A 382 17.94 2.51 -5.75
C ASN A 382 17.67 1.75 -7.05
N MET A 383 16.51 1.98 -7.67
CA MET A 383 16.19 1.43 -9.00
C MET A 383 17.18 1.89 -10.07
N GLY A 384 17.54 3.17 -10.07
CA GLY A 384 18.46 3.76 -11.05
C GLY A 384 19.88 3.19 -11.01
N GLN A 385 20.28 2.61 -9.87
CA GLN A 385 21.62 2.03 -9.66
C GLN A 385 21.66 0.50 -9.88
N THR A 386 20.52 -0.13 -10.10
CA THR A 386 20.44 -1.59 -10.25
C THR A 386 20.50 -1.99 -11.73
N TYR A 387 21.32 -2.98 -12.09
CA TYR A 387 21.31 -3.58 -13.42
C TYR A 387 20.08 -4.48 -13.58
N LEU A 388 19.01 -3.91 -14.14
CA LEU A 388 17.75 -4.63 -14.29
C LEU A 388 17.68 -5.35 -15.64
N SER A 389 17.38 -6.65 -15.61
CA SER A 389 16.85 -7.37 -16.78
C SER A 389 15.49 -6.81 -17.18
N LEU A 390 15.00 -7.08 -18.40
CA LEU A 390 13.65 -6.64 -18.80
C LEU A 390 12.56 -7.16 -17.85
N GLY A 391 12.67 -8.42 -17.43
CA GLY A 391 11.75 -9.02 -16.46
C GLY A 391 11.83 -8.33 -15.09
N ALA A 392 13.03 -8.11 -14.57
CA ALA A 392 13.23 -7.39 -13.31
C ALA A 392 12.71 -5.95 -13.41
N ALA A 393 12.99 -5.24 -14.51
CA ALA A 393 12.48 -3.90 -14.75
C ALA A 393 10.94 -3.86 -14.73
N ALA A 394 10.27 -4.85 -15.32
CA ALA A 394 8.81 -4.95 -15.28
C ALA A 394 8.28 -5.18 -13.86
N VAL A 395 8.92 -6.05 -13.08
CA VAL A 395 8.58 -6.28 -11.65
C VAL A 395 8.77 -4.99 -10.84
N TRP A 396 9.93 -4.36 -10.96
CA TRP A 396 10.22 -3.11 -10.26
C TRP A 396 9.30 -1.97 -10.66
N ALA A 397 8.96 -1.85 -11.96
CA ALA A 397 7.97 -0.87 -12.42
C ALA A 397 6.58 -1.14 -11.81
N SER A 398 6.18 -2.40 -11.70
CA SER A 398 4.91 -2.80 -11.07
C SER A 398 4.89 -2.48 -9.57
N LEU A 399 5.98 -2.76 -8.87
CA LEU A 399 6.14 -2.43 -7.45
C LEU A 399 6.16 -0.91 -7.24
N ALA A 400 6.87 -0.16 -8.08
CA ALA A 400 6.91 1.30 -8.04
C ALA A 400 5.53 1.93 -8.31
N LEU A 401 4.75 1.36 -9.24
CA LEU A 401 3.37 1.77 -9.48
C LEU A 401 2.49 1.49 -8.24
N GLY A 402 2.59 0.30 -7.66
CA GLY A 402 1.89 -0.06 -6.42
C GLY A 402 2.24 0.88 -5.27
N GLN A 403 3.52 1.23 -5.15
CA GLN A 403 4.01 2.21 -4.19
C GLN A 403 3.43 3.60 -4.45
N GLY A 404 3.40 4.06 -5.71
CA GLY A 404 2.78 5.34 -6.08
C GLY A 404 1.29 5.40 -5.68
N LEU A 405 0.54 4.32 -5.88
CA LEU A 405 -0.85 4.20 -5.44
C LEU A 405 -0.99 4.23 -3.92
N LEU A 406 -0.13 3.51 -3.20
CA LEU A 406 -0.07 3.52 -1.73
C LEU A 406 0.17 4.94 -1.20
N LEU A 407 1.11 5.67 -1.80
CA LEU A 407 1.44 7.04 -1.41
C LEU A 407 0.29 8.00 -1.70
N PHE A 408 -0.41 7.81 -2.82
CA PHE A 408 -1.62 8.59 -3.11
C PHE A 408 -2.71 8.37 -2.06
N LEU A 409 -2.96 7.13 -1.64
CA LEU A 409 -3.88 6.81 -0.54
C LEU A 409 -3.43 7.49 0.77
N LEU A 410 -2.15 7.36 1.13
CA LEU A 410 -1.58 7.97 2.33
C LEU A 410 -1.71 9.49 2.35
N ILE A 411 -1.51 10.17 1.21
CA ILE A 411 -1.70 11.62 1.10
C ILE A 411 -3.18 11.98 1.29
N ALA A 412 -4.10 11.25 0.66
CA ALA A 412 -5.53 11.49 0.79
C ALA A 412 -6.01 11.30 2.24
N ASP A 413 -5.56 10.22 2.89
CA ASP A 413 -5.90 9.91 4.29
C ASP A 413 -5.28 10.91 5.27
N SER A 414 -4.03 11.30 5.04
CA SER A 414 -3.35 12.34 5.83
C SER A 414 -4.08 13.67 5.71
N PHE A 415 -4.58 13.99 4.51
CA PHE A 415 -5.36 15.20 4.29
C PHE A 415 -6.70 15.13 5.03
N ASP A 416 -7.45 14.03 4.93
CA ASP A 416 -8.72 13.84 5.62
C ASP A 416 -8.55 13.93 7.16
N LEU A 417 -7.47 13.34 7.68
CA LEU A 417 -7.10 13.43 9.10
C LEU A 417 -6.91 14.90 9.53
N VAL A 418 -6.11 15.68 8.81
CA VAL A 418 -5.82 17.06 9.21
C VAL A 418 -7.00 18.00 8.93
N GLU A 419 -7.76 17.76 7.86
CA GLU A 419 -9.00 18.47 7.54
C GLU A 419 -10.01 18.29 8.67
N THR A 420 -10.19 17.05 9.12
CA THR A 420 -11.18 16.71 10.14
C THR A 420 -10.76 17.16 11.53
N ILE A 421 -9.48 17.09 11.93
CA ILE A 421 -9.06 17.50 13.29
C ILE A 421 -8.76 19.00 13.37
N PHE A 422 -8.02 19.55 12.40
CA PHE A 422 -7.47 20.90 12.46
C PHE A 422 -8.22 21.93 11.61
N GLY A 423 -9.14 21.49 10.75
CA GLY A 423 -10.03 22.37 10.00
C GLY A 423 -11.07 23.08 10.88
N ARG A 424 -11.52 24.25 10.43
CA ARG A 424 -12.64 24.97 11.08
C ARG A 424 -13.95 24.38 10.59
N VAL A 425 -14.68 23.70 11.47
CA VAL A 425 -16.00 23.11 11.20
C VAL A 425 -17.07 24.04 11.77
N ALA A 426 -17.70 24.84 10.91
CA ALA A 426 -18.79 25.74 11.31
C ALA A 426 -19.49 26.44 10.12
N LYS A 427 -18.96 26.35 8.89
CA LYS A 427 -19.42 27.19 7.77
C LYS A 427 -20.85 26.86 7.34
N ARG A 428 -21.19 25.57 7.33
CA ARG A 428 -22.52 25.09 6.88
C ARG A 428 -23.28 24.41 8.02
N HIS A 429 -22.96 24.75 9.27
CA HIS A 429 -23.63 24.18 10.44
C HIS A 429 -25.11 24.57 10.43
N TYR A 430 -25.98 23.57 10.54
CA TYR A 430 -27.41 23.74 10.71
C TYR A 430 -27.81 23.32 12.12
N GLU A 431 -28.42 24.24 12.85
CA GLU A 431 -29.00 23.95 14.16
C GLU A 431 -30.51 23.68 13.99
N PRO A 432 -30.98 22.45 14.25
CA PRO A 432 -32.33 22.03 13.91
C PRO A 432 -33.35 22.46 14.98
N ILE A 433 -33.63 23.76 15.03
CA ILE A 433 -34.55 24.37 16.00
C ILE A 433 -36.01 24.16 15.52
N PRO A 434 -36.90 23.56 16.34
CA PRO A 434 -38.30 23.39 15.96
C PRO A 434 -38.98 24.72 15.63
N ALA A 435 -39.70 24.77 14.51
CA ALA A 435 -40.52 25.91 14.15
C ALA A 435 -41.64 26.18 15.18
N PRO A 436 -41.92 27.46 15.50
CA PRO A 436 -42.93 27.82 16.49
C PRO A 436 -44.33 27.37 16.05
N SER A 437 -45.21 27.16 17.02
CA SER A 437 -46.62 26.82 16.79
C SER A 437 -47.29 27.88 15.90
N GLY A 438 -48.00 27.46 14.85
CA GLY A 438 -48.65 28.33 13.87
C GLY A 438 -47.77 28.76 12.69
N ALA A 439 -46.50 28.35 12.61
CA ALA A 439 -45.68 28.57 11.41
C ALA A 439 -46.31 27.88 10.18
N LYS A 440 -46.32 28.57 9.03
CA LYS A 440 -46.70 27.96 7.75
C LYS A 440 -45.57 27.07 7.27
N LEU A 441 -45.73 25.76 7.45
CA LEU A 441 -44.76 24.75 7.04
C LEU A 441 -45.27 23.97 5.80
N PRO A 442 -44.36 23.48 4.94
CA PRO A 442 -44.73 22.71 3.75
C PRO A 442 -45.46 21.43 4.11
N LYS A 443 -46.35 20.94 3.24
CA LYS A 443 -46.91 19.60 3.48
C LYS A 443 -45.87 18.52 3.15
N VAL A 444 -45.72 17.55 4.05
CA VAL A 444 -44.76 16.44 3.93
C VAL A 444 -45.50 15.14 3.60
N SER A 445 -45.07 14.42 2.56
CA SER A 445 -45.49 13.04 2.29
C SER A 445 -44.39 12.09 2.72
N ILE A 446 -44.63 11.29 3.76
CA ILE A 446 -43.65 10.33 4.27
C ILE A 446 -43.84 8.99 3.55
N HIS A 447 -42.80 8.49 2.91
CA HIS A 447 -42.77 7.21 2.23
C HIS A 447 -42.09 6.18 3.13
N LEU A 448 -42.82 5.10 3.44
CA LEU A 448 -42.40 3.98 4.28
C LEU A 448 -42.45 2.69 3.45
N PRO A 449 -41.37 2.33 2.73
CA PRO A 449 -41.30 1.04 2.05
C PRO A 449 -41.09 -0.11 3.06
N ILE A 450 -41.82 -1.21 2.88
CA ILE A 450 -41.69 -2.43 3.69
C ILE A 450 -41.56 -3.67 2.78
N CYS A 451 -40.83 -4.69 3.22
CA CYS A 451 -40.61 -5.98 2.58
C CYS A 451 -40.26 -7.06 3.62
N ASN A 452 -41.22 -7.93 3.94
CA ASN A 452 -41.08 -9.08 4.84
C ASN A 452 -40.63 -8.76 6.29
N GLU A 453 -40.65 -7.51 6.75
CA GLU A 453 -40.30 -7.21 8.14
C GLU A 453 -41.35 -7.74 9.13
N PRO A 454 -40.95 -8.07 10.38
CA PRO A 454 -41.89 -8.49 11.40
C PRO A 454 -42.99 -7.43 11.61
N PRO A 455 -44.29 -7.80 11.61
CA PRO A 455 -45.39 -6.83 11.67
C PRO A 455 -45.32 -5.92 12.89
N HIS A 456 -44.90 -6.46 14.04
CA HIS A 456 -44.78 -5.70 15.28
C HIS A 456 -43.74 -4.58 15.20
N MET A 457 -42.65 -4.78 14.43
CA MET A 457 -41.60 -3.78 14.25
C MET A 457 -42.15 -2.58 13.47
N VAL A 458 -42.84 -2.86 12.35
CA VAL A 458 -43.45 -1.83 11.51
C VAL A 458 -44.53 -1.06 12.27
N LYS A 459 -45.34 -1.75 13.11
CA LYS A 459 -46.34 -1.10 13.97
C LYS A 459 -45.73 -0.06 14.91
N LEU A 460 -44.57 -0.35 15.51
CA LEU A 460 -43.87 0.61 16.37
C LEU A 460 -43.40 1.84 15.58
N THR A 461 -42.89 1.65 14.36
CA THR A 461 -42.54 2.76 13.47
C THR A 461 -43.76 3.62 13.13
N LEU A 462 -44.88 3.00 12.76
CA LEU A 462 -46.14 3.69 12.49
C LEU A 462 -46.65 4.47 13.70
N ASP A 463 -46.58 3.90 14.91
CA ASP A 463 -46.96 4.57 16.15
C ASP A 463 -46.07 5.80 16.42
N SER A 464 -44.76 5.71 16.13
CA SER A 464 -43.86 6.87 16.26
C SER A 464 -44.15 7.97 15.23
N LEU A 465 -44.52 7.60 14.00
CA LEU A 465 -44.94 8.56 12.97
C LEU A 465 -46.28 9.21 13.32
N ALA A 466 -47.20 8.48 13.95
CA ALA A 466 -48.48 9.02 14.43
C ALA A 466 -48.29 10.04 15.56
N ALA A 467 -47.17 9.96 16.29
CA ALA A 467 -46.82 10.88 17.38
C ALA A 467 -46.10 12.15 16.92
N LEU A 468 -45.86 12.35 15.61
CA LEU A 468 -45.21 13.55 15.07
C LEU A 468 -45.97 14.83 15.43
N ASP A 469 -45.26 15.84 15.94
CA ASP A 469 -45.77 17.19 16.17
C ASP A 469 -45.74 18.00 14.87
N TYR A 470 -46.62 17.61 13.95
CA TYR A 470 -46.77 18.22 12.63
C TYR A 470 -48.18 18.02 12.10
N ASP A 471 -48.85 19.09 11.65
CA ASP A 471 -50.25 18.96 11.22
C ASP A 471 -50.36 18.47 9.76
N ARG A 472 -49.55 19.05 8.86
CA ARG A 472 -49.64 18.87 7.41
C ARG A 472 -48.74 17.74 6.92
N PHE A 473 -49.08 16.50 7.25
CA PHE A 473 -48.39 15.34 6.69
C PHE A 473 -49.34 14.20 6.32
N GLU A 474 -48.85 13.31 5.45
CA GLU A 474 -49.39 11.98 5.20
C GLU A 474 -48.27 10.94 5.31
N VAL A 475 -48.65 9.68 5.49
CA VAL A 475 -47.77 8.52 5.49
C VAL A 475 -48.27 7.52 4.46
N LEU A 476 -47.44 7.23 3.46
CA LEU A 476 -47.67 6.19 2.47
C LEU A 476 -46.83 4.97 2.88
N VAL A 477 -47.50 3.86 3.16
CA VAL A 477 -46.88 2.58 3.51
C VAL A 477 -46.95 1.67 2.29
N ILE A 478 -45.80 1.24 1.78
CA ILE A 478 -45.69 0.53 0.52
C ILE A 478 -45.07 -0.84 0.79
N ASP A 479 -45.93 -1.84 0.92
CA ASP A 479 -45.54 -3.24 0.96
C ASP A 479 -45.18 -3.74 -0.44
N ASN A 480 -43.97 -4.29 -0.54
CA ASN A 480 -43.35 -4.69 -1.78
C ASN A 480 -42.59 -6.01 -1.61
N ASN A 481 -42.90 -6.99 -2.46
CA ASN A 481 -42.27 -8.31 -2.49
C ASN A 481 -42.46 -9.14 -1.20
N THR A 482 -43.50 -8.83 -0.41
CA THR A 482 -44.01 -9.71 0.66
C THR A 482 -45.08 -10.61 0.07
N MET A 483 -44.85 -11.94 0.12
CA MET A 483 -45.79 -12.91 -0.44
C MET A 483 -46.79 -13.44 0.60
N ASP A 484 -46.44 -13.36 1.88
CA ASP A 484 -47.22 -13.91 2.99
C ASP A 484 -48.20 -12.86 3.56
N PRO A 485 -49.52 -13.05 3.43
CA PRO A 485 -50.53 -12.18 4.01
C PRO A 485 -50.41 -12.02 5.53
N ALA A 486 -49.95 -13.06 6.24
CA ALA A 486 -49.78 -13.00 7.69
C ALA A 486 -48.73 -11.95 8.13
N VAL A 487 -47.88 -11.50 7.20
CA VAL A 487 -46.88 -10.47 7.44
C VAL A 487 -47.44 -9.06 7.16
N TRP A 488 -48.13 -8.85 6.04
CA TRP A 488 -48.54 -7.50 5.63
C TRP A 488 -49.96 -7.10 6.09
N GLU A 489 -50.90 -8.03 6.25
CA GLU A 489 -52.27 -7.73 6.69
C GLU A 489 -52.32 -7.05 8.07
N PRO A 490 -51.56 -7.51 9.10
CA PRO A 490 -51.59 -6.85 10.40
C PRO A 490 -51.06 -5.41 10.37
N VAL A 491 -50.22 -5.07 9.39
CA VAL A 491 -49.72 -3.70 9.17
C VAL A 491 -50.81 -2.85 8.53
N ALA A 492 -51.50 -3.38 7.51
CA ALA A 492 -52.62 -2.71 6.85
C ALA A 492 -53.75 -2.35 7.82
N GLU A 493 -54.13 -3.29 8.70
CA GLU A 493 -55.12 -3.06 9.77
C GLU A 493 -54.68 -1.95 10.73
N HIS A 494 -53.40 -1.93 11.09
CA HIS A 494 -52.86 -0.90 11.98
C HIS A 494 -52.86 0.48 11.32
N CYS A 495 -52.53 0.58 10.03
CA CYS A 495 -52.68 1.83 9.26
C CYS A 495 -54.13 2.34 9.27
N ALA A 496 -55.10 1.46 9.03
CA ALA A 496 -56.52 1.82 9.08
C ALA A 496 -56.93 2.36 10.46
N ARG A 497 -56.40 1.78 11.55
CA ARG A 497 -56.65 2.23 12.92
C ARG A 497 -56.03 3.60 13.23
N LEU A 498 -54.86 3.91 12.68
CA LEU A 498 -54.20 5.21 12.85
C LEU A 498 -54.89 6.35 12.08
N GLY A 499 -55.78 6.01 11.15
CA GLY A 499 -56.69 6.94 10.48
C GLY A 499 -56.20 7.43 9.11
N PRO A 500 -56.89 8.41 8.51
CA PRO A 500 -56.79 8.72 7.07
C PRO A 500 -55.45 9.30 6.62
N LYS A 501 -54.58 9.72 7.56
CA LYS A 501 -53.22 10.14 7.24
C LYS A 501 -52.32 8.95 6.84
N PHE A 502 -52.69 7.73 7.17
CA PHE A 502 -51.92 6.51 6.93
C PHE A 502 -52.57 5.70 5.80
N ARG A 503 -51.94 5.69 4.63
CA ARG A 503 -52.41 4.99 3.43
C ARG A 503 -51.52 3.79 3.17
N PHE A 504 -52.11 2.60 3.13
CA PHE A 504 -51.40 1.34 2.91
C PHE A 504 -51.59 0.85 1.47
N PHE A 505 -50.51 0.36 0.85
CA PHE A 505 -50.50 -0.24 -0.47
C PHE A 505 -49.72 -1.54 -0.42
N THR A 506 -50.26 -2.62 -0.98
CA THR A 506 -49.50 -3.85 -1.27
C THR A 506 -49.36 -4.02 -2.77
N LEU A 507 -48.13 -4.22 -3.23
CA LEU A 507 -47.79 -4.34 -4.65
C LEU A 507 -47.57 -5.79 -5.09
N GLY A 508 -47.61 -6.75 -4.16
CA GLY A 508 -47.20 -8.13 -4.41
C GLY A 508 -45.76 -8.18 -4.95
N LYS A 509 -45.54 -8.91 -6.05
CA LYS A 509 -44.24 -8.97 -6.71
C LYS A 509 -44.02 -7.72 -7.57
N TYR A 510 -43.08 -6.87 -7.17
CA TYR A 510 -42.82 -5.58 -7.82
C TYR A 510 -41.35 -5.39 -8.20
N LYS A 511 -41.10 -4.77 -9.37
CA LYS A 511 -39.76 -4.53 -9.90
C LYS A 511 -39.07 -3.36 -9.19
N GLY A 512 -37.74 -3.30 -9.28
CA GLY A 512 -36.95 -2.17 -8.77
C GLY A 512 -36.75 -2.14 -7.25
N TYR A 513 -37.20 -3.16 -6.52
CA TYR A 513 -37.04 -3.27 -5.05
C TYR A 513 -37.47 -1.97 -4.33
N LYS A 514 -36.68 -1.47 -3.37
CA LYS A 514 -36.98 -0.25 -2.61
C LYS A 514 -37.19 0.97 -3.52
N ALA A 515 -36.31 1.19 -4.50
CA ALA A 515 -36.45 2.30 -5.46
C ALA A 515 -37.78 2.25 -6.24
N GLY A 516 -38.20 1.05 -6.67
CA GLY A 516 -39.48 0.84 -7.35
C GLY A 516 -40.69 1.16 -6.46
N ALA A 517 -40.64 0.74 -5.20
CA ALA A 517 -41.67 1.07 -4.20
C ALA A 517 -41.73 2.59 -3.93
N LEU A 518 -40.59 3.26 -3.82
CA LEU A 518 -40.52 4.72 -3.64
C LEU A 518 -41.02 5.49 -4.89
N ASN A 519 -40.75 4.99 -6.10
CA ASN A 519 -41.30 5.56 -7.32
C ASN A 519 -42.83 5.37 -7.41
N PHE A 520 -43.36 4.26 -6.90
CA PHE A 520 -44.80 4.07 -6.73
C PHE A 520 -45.37 5.09 -5.74
N ALA A 521 -44.76 5.22 -4.56
CA ALA A 521 -45.16 6.20 -3.54
C ALA A 521 -45.12 7.64 -4.05
N LEU A 522 -44.13 7.98 -4.88
CA LEU A 522 -44.02 9.31 -5.49
C LEU A 522 -45.20 9.66 -6.40
N ARG A 523 -45.77 8.67 -7.10
CA ARG A 523 -46.98 8.87 -7.92
C ARG A 523 -48.24 9.03 -7.06
N GLU A 524 -48.29 8.34 -5.93
CA GLU A 524 -49.41 8.38 -4.97
C GLU A 524 -49.34 9.55 -3.97
N THR A 525 -48.24 10.30 -4.00
CA THR A 525 -47.98 11.47 -3.15
C THR A 525 -49.04 12.54 -3.37
N ALA A 526 -49.57 13.09 -2.27
CA ALA A 526 -50.57 14.15 -2.32
C ALA A 526 -50.12 15.30 -3.26
N PRO A 527 -51.00 15.81 -4.13
CA PRO A 527 -50.66 16.87 -5.08
C PRO A 527 -50.09 18.12 -4.40
N ASP A 528 -50.65 18.49 -3.25
CA ASP A 528 -50.27 19.64 -2.42
C ASP A 528 -49.08 19.38 -1.48
N ALA A 529 -48.47 18.19 -1.49
CA ALA A 529 -47.22 17.93 -0.80
C ALA A 529 -46.06 18.63 -1.53
N GLU A 530 -45.18 19.27 -0.77
CA GLU A 530 -44.02 20.02 -1.28
C GLU A 530 -42.70 19.29 -0.95
N VAL A 531 -42.72 18.46 0.09
CA VAL A 531 -41.56 17.70 0.59
C VAL A 531 -41.92 16.23 0.68
N VAL A 532 -40.99 15.36 0.28
CA VAL A 532 -41.06 13.90 0.44
C VAL A 532 -40.09 13.49 1.55
N GLY A 533 -40.59 12.83 2.58
CA GLY A 533 -39.77 12.19 3.61
C GLY A 533 -39.60 10.71 3.32
N VAL A 534 -38.43 10.13 3.60
CA VAL A 534 -38.24 8.68 3.53
C VAL A 534 -37.73 8.17 4.85
N ILE A 535 -38.37 7.10 5.34
CA ILE A 535 -37.99 6.41 6.56
C ILE A 535 -38.03 4.90 6.35
N ASP A 536 -37.06 4.20 6.93
CA ASP A 536 -37.05 2.74 6.94
C ASP A 536 -38.05 2.18 7.96
N SER A 537 -38.48 0.95 7.70
CA SER A 537 -39.54 0.20 8.39
C SER A 537 -39.28 -0.10 9.87
N ASP A 538 -38.05 0.11 10.32
CA ASP A 538 -37.56 -0.18 11.66
C ASP A 538 -37.25 1.07 12.50
N TYR A 539 -37.36 2.27 11.93
CA TYR A 539 -36.99 3.52 12.60
C TYR A 539 -38.10 4.04 13.52
N LEU A 540 -37.73 4.41 14.75
CA LEU A 540 -38.59 5.18 15.65
C LEU A 540 -38.17 6.65 15.62
N VAL A 541 -39.09 7.53 15.25
CA VAL A 541 -38.80 8.97 15.11
C VAL A 541 -39.15 9.79 16.35
N GLU A 542 -38.39 10.86 16.57
CA GLU A 542 -38.70 11.88 17.56
C GLU A 542 -39.83 12.79 17.04
N PRO A 543 -40.81 13.17 17.90
CA PRO A 543 -41.96 13.96 17.49
C PRO A 543 -41.64 15.28 16.78
N ASP A 544 -40.51 15.91 17.11
CA ASP A 544 -40.12 17.23 16.58
C ASP A 544 -39.37 17.16 15.24
N TRP A 545 -39.11 15.98 14.68
CA TRP A 545 -38.27 15.80 13.49
C TRP A 545 -38.67 16.70 12.30
N LEU A 546 -39.93 16.61 11.84
CA LEU A 546 -40.39 17.41 10.70
C LEU A 546 -40.36 18.90 11.01
N ARG A 547 -40.78 19.28 12.21
CA ARG A 547 -40.83 20.68 12.66
C ARG A 547 -39.44 21.31 12.77
N SER A 548 -38.42 20.51 13.04
CA SER A 548 -37.01 20.93 13.13
C SER A 548 -36.29 20.96 11.79
N MET A 549 -36.63 20.08 10.84
CA MET A 549 -35.87 19.92 9.59
C MET A 549 -36.53 20.59 8.37
N THR A 550 -37.86 20.67 8.32
CA THR A 550 -38.56 21.33 7.20
C THR A 550 -38.26 22.83 7.03
N PRO A 551 -37.90 23.61 8.06
CA PRO A 551 -37.52 25.02 7.87
C PRO A 551 -36.34 25.23 6.93
N ALA A 552 -35.46 24.23 6.76
CA ALA A 552 -34.34 24.33 5.81
C ALA A 552 -34.77 24.53 4.35
N PHE A 553 -36.00 24.12 3.98
CA PHE A 553 -36.54 24.29 2.62
C PHE A 553 -37.03 25.72 2.31
N ALA A 554 -36.97 26.63 3.29
CA ALA A 554 -37.16 28.05 3.02
C ALA A 554 -36.14 28.59 2.01
N ASP A 555 -34.93 28.01 2.00
CA ASP A 555 -33.95 28.23 0.94
C ASP A 555 -34.30 27.37 -0.30
N PRO A 556 -34.62 27.98 -1.46
CA PRO A 556 -34.96 27.24 -2.67
C PRO A 556 -33.78 26.40 -3.22
N ALA A 557 -32.54 26.72 -2.87
CA ALA A 557 -31.37 25.94 -3.26
C ALA A 557 -31.31 24.58 -2.55
N VAL A 558 -31.95 24.42 -1.38
CA VAL A 558 -31.93 23.16 -0.63
C VAL A 558 -32.81 22.13 -1.34
N GLY A 559 -32.16 21.11 -1.88
CA GLY A 559 -32.79 19.95 -2.53
C GLY A 559 -33.14 18.85 -1.54
N PHE A 560 -32.33 18.64 -0.50
CA PHE A 560 -32.63 17.67 0.55
C PHE A 560 -31.98 18.00 1.90
N THR A 561 -32.54 17.44 2.96
CA THR A 561 -31.99 17.47 4.32
C THR A 561 -31.78 16.06 4.81
N GLN A 562 -30.72 15.83 5.59
CA GLN A 562 -30.36 14.52 6.10
C GLN A 562 -30.05 14.61 7.60
N SER A 563 -30.62 13.69 8.38
CA SER A 563 -30.23 13.45 9.77
C SER A 563 -29.39 12.17 9.87
N PRO A 564 -28.64 11.95 10.97
CA PRO A 564 -27.85 10.74 11.16
C PRO A 564 -28.73 9.48 11.15
N GLN A 565 -28.19 8.37 10.65
CA GLN A 565 -28.74 7.06 10.97
C GLN A 565 -28.21 6.66 12.34
N ASP A 566 -29.11 6.59 13.31
CA ASP A 566 -28.79 6.19 14.68
C ASP A 566 -29.54 4.88 15.03
N TYR A 567 -29.15 4.23 16.11
CA TYR A 567 -29.60 2.88 16.45
C TYR A 567 -29.92 2.72 17.93
N ARG A 568 -30.90 1.87 18.25
CA ARG A 568 -31.41 1.69 19.62
C ARG A 568 -30.98 0.38 20.32
N ASP A 569 -30.29 -0.50 19.62
CA ASP A 569 -29.97 -1.86 20.06
C ASP A 569 -28.47 -2.10 20.31
N ASN A 570 -27.70 -1.02 20.52
CA ASN A 570 -26.25 -1.07 20.75
C ASN A 570 -25.85 -1.79 22.06
N ASP A 571 -26.71 -1.79 23.07
CA ASP A 571 -26.46 -2.47 24.36
C ASP A 571 -26.80 -3.97 24.36
N GLY A 572 -27.27 -4.51 23.21
CA GLY A 572 -27.68 -5.91 23.10
C GLY A 572 -26.52 -6.91 23.16
N SER A 573 -25.35 -6.56 22.62
CA SER A 573 -24.15 -7.42 22.64
C SER A 573 -22.87 -6.60 22.40
N ILE A 574 -21.69 -7.21 22.69
CA ILE A 574 -20.40 -6.60 22.36
C ILE A 574 -20.30 -6.34 20.84
N PHE A 575 -20.78 -7.28 20.02
CA PHE A 575 -20.83 -7.15 18.57
C PHE A 575 -21.64 -5.92 18.13
N LYS A 576 -22.87 -5.76 18.64
CA LYS A 576 -23.72 -4.60 18.32
C LYS A 576 -23.09 -3.29 18.80
N ARG A 577 -22.45 -3.28 19.96
CA ARG A 577 -21.71 -2.11 20.46
C ARG A 577 -20.55 -1.72 19.55
N MET A 578 -19.75 -2.68 19.09
CA MET A 578 -18.64 -2.43 18.16
C MET A 578 -19.16 -1.87 16.83
N MET A 579 -20.23 -2.45 16.29
CA MET A 579 -20.87 -2.02 15.06
C MET A 579 -21.45 -0.60 15.16
N PHE A 580 -22.14 -0.30 16.26
CA PHE A 580 -22.67 1.04 16.53
C PHE A 580 -21.60 2.11 16.44
N TRP A 581 -20.47 1.89 17.10
CA TRP A 581 -19.38 2.86 17.09
C TRP A 581 -18.66 2.93 15.75
N GLU A 582 -18.57 1.84 15.00
CA GLU A 582 -18.07 1.85 13.62
C GLU A 582 -18.93 2.75 12.72
N TYR A 583 -20.27 2.64 12.81
CA TYR A 583 -21.17 3.54 12.09
C TYR A 583 -21.07 4.99 12.57
N ALA A 584 -20.95 5.22 13.89
CA ALA A 584 -20.91 6.55 14.50
C ALA A 584 -19.80 7.44 13.93
N GLY A 585 -18.63 6.87 13.59
CA GLY A 585 -17.54 7.62 12.96
C GLY A 585 -17.96 8.31 11.65
N PHE A 586 -18.77 7.63 10.84
CA PHE A 586 -19.25 8.19 9.58
C PHE A 586 -20.22 9.36 9.78
N PHE A 587 -21.15 9.27 10.74
CA PHE A 587 -22.14 10.33 10.98
C PHE A 587 -21.60 11.51 11.78
N HIS A 588 -20.80 11.26 12.82
CA HIS A 588 -20.29 12.33 13.69
C HIS A 588 -19.04 13.04 13.15
N ALA A 589 -18.25 12.37 12.30
CA ALA A 589 -17.07 12.95 11.68
C ALA A 589 -17.23 13.10 10.16
N GLY A 590 -17.45 12.00 9.45
CA GLY A 590 -17.44 11.97 7.98
C GLY A 590 -18.48 12.88 7.32
N MET A 591 -19.75 12.75 7.70
CA MET A 591 -20.85 13.57 7.17
C MET A 591 -20.74 15.04 7.57
N VAL A 592 -20.24 15.31 8.77
CA VAL A 592 -19.98 16.67 9.24
C VAL A 592 -18.93 17.36 8.37
N THR A 593 -17.79 16.70 8.13
CA THR A 593 -16.73 17.24 7.25
C THR A 593 -17.26 17.46 5.83
N ARG A 594 -18.03 16.51 5.30
CA ARG A 594 -18.64 16.62 3.97
C ARG A 594 -19.68 17.74 3.85
N ASN A 595 -20.45 17.98 4.91
CA ASN A 595 -21.46 19.03 4.93
C ASN A 595 -20.85 20.42 4.73
N GLU A 596 -19.65 20.66 5.26
CA GLU A 596 -18.91 21.91 5.05
C GLU A 596 -18.60 22.22 3.57
N ARG A 597 -18.75 21.21 2.69
CA ARG A 597 -18.49 21.29 1.24
C ARG A 597 -19.69 20.93 0.38
N ASN A 598 -20.90 20.90 0.96
CA ASN A 598 -22.11 20.55 0.23
C ASN A 598 -21.97 19.21 -0.52
N ALA A 599 -21.40 18.20 0.15
CA ALA A 599 -21.00 16.93 -0.45
C ALA A 599 -21.40 15.73 0.43
N ILE A 600 -22.47 15.88 1.22
CA ILE A 600 -22.98 14.78 2.06
C ILE A 600 -23.53 13.67 1.18
N ILE A 601 -23.50 12.44 1.68
CA ILE A 601 -24.14 11.32 1.00
C ILE A 601 -25.57 11.22 1.57
N GLN A 602 -26.56 10.96 0.71
CA GLN A 602 -27.92 10.68 1.15
C GLN A 602 -28.01 9.18 1.50
N HIS A 603 -28.58 8.84 2.66
CA HIS A 603 -28.50 7.48 3.23
C HIS A 603 -29.84 6.73 3.27
N GLY A 604 -30.80 7.07 2.42
CA GLY A 604 -32.02 6.27 2.21
C GLY A 604 -33.07 6.26 3.33
N THR A 605 -32.80 6.85 4.49
CA THR A 605 -33.72 7.03 5.63
C THR A 605 -33.39 8.33 6.35
N MET A 606 -34.27 8.79 7.26
CA MET A 606 -34.12 10.04 8.01
C MET A 606 -33.82 11.25 7.10
N THR A 607 -34.43 11.25 5.92
CA THR A 607 -34.21 12.24 4.86
C THR A 607 -35.51 12.94 4.51
N LEU A 608 -35.40 14.22 4.16
CA LEU A 608 -36.48 15.00 3.57
C LEU A 608 -35.97 15.56 2.24
N ILE A 609 -36.77 15.51 1.19
CA ILE A 609 -36.38 15.86 -0.18
C ILE A 609 -37.43 16.80 -0.76
N ARG A 610 -36.99 17.86 -1.44
CA ARG A 610 -37.90 18.75 -2.18
C ARG A 610 -38.56 17.95 -3.31
N LYS A 611 -39.89 17.85 -3.29
CA LYS A 611 -40.66 17.02 -4.24
C LYS A 611 -40.38 17.41 -5.68
N GLU A 612 -40.34 18.70 -5.97
CA GLU A 612 -40.04 19.23 -7.32
C GLU A 612 -38.66 18.78 -7.82
N ALA A 613 -37.63 18.88 -6.97
CA ALA A 613 -36.28 18.44 -7.32
C ALA A 613 -36.23 16.93 -7.61
N LEU A 614 -36.96 16.13 -6.83
CA LEU A 614 -37.08 14.69 -7.04
C LEU A 614 -37.78 14.35 -8.37
N LEU A 615 -38.83 15.08 -8.73
CA LEU A 615 -39.56 14.89 -9.99
C LEU A 615 -38.73 15.33 -11.21
N ASN A 616 -38.10 16.50 -11.15
CA ASN A 616 -37.26 17.04 -12.23
C ASN A 616 -36.10 16.09 -12.57
N GLU A 617 -35.57 15.41 -11.56
CA GLU A 617 -34.48 14.45 -11.72
C GLU A 617 -34.97 13.03 -12.04
N GLN A 618 -36.24 12.80 -12.38
CA GLN A 618 -36.81 11.49 -12.77
C GLN A 618 -36.90 10.45 -11.63
N GLY A 619 -37.08 10.88 -10.38
CA GLY A 619 -37.33 9.99 -9.25
C GLY A 619 -36.12 9.12 -8.86
N TRP A 620 -36.40 7.95 -8.28
CA TRP A 620 -35.39 7.03 -7.73
C TRP A 620 -34.82 6.10 -8.81
N ALA A 621 -33.50 5.89 -8.79
CA ALA A 621 -32.82 5.06 -9.79
C ALA A 621 -32.94 3.56 -9.50
N GLU A 622 -33.91 2.89 -10.14
CA GLU A 622 -34.18 1.44 -9.96
C GLU A 622 -33.03 0.50 -10.39
N TRP A 623 -32.06 0.98 -11.17
CA TRP A 623 -30.90 0.20 -11.60
C TRP A 623 -29.79 0.14 -10.54
N CYS A 624 -29.83 0.99 -9.51
CA CYS A 624 -28.81 1.10 -8.48
C CYS A 624 -29.36 0.61 -7.15
N ILE A 625 -28.61 -0.26 -6.45
CA ILE A 625 -29.00 -0.72 -5.10
C ILE A 625 -28.72 0.31 -3.99
N CYS A 626 -27.95 1.35 -4.32
CA CYS A 626 -27.78 2.53 -3.49
C CYS A 626 -28.48 3.70 -4.20
N GLU A 627 -29.79 3.55 -4.42
CA GLU A 627 -30.63 4.56 -5.08
C GLU A 627 -30.58 5.92 -4.36
N ASP A 628 -30.35 5.87 -3.05
CA ASP A 628 -30.19 7.00 -2.15
C ASP A 628 -28.98 7.88 -2.47
N SER A 629 -27.80 7.30 -2.39
CA SER A 629 -26.52 7.95 -2.66
C SER A 629 -26.47 8.42 -4.12
N GLN A 630 -27.11 7.66 -5.02
CA GLN A 630 -27.23 8.00 -6.43
C GLN A 630 -28.10 9.25 -6.65
N LEU A 631 -29.25 9.34 -5.96
CA LEU A 631 -30.12 10.52 -5.98
C LEU A 631 -29.40 11.74 -5.41
N GLY A 632 -28.73 11.60 -4.26
CA GLY A 632 -27.97 12.69 -3.65
C GLY A 632 -26.92 13.27 -4.60
N LEU A 633 -26.17 12.41 -5.30
CA LEU A 633 -25.20 12.85 -6.31
C LEU A 633 -25.87 13.56 -7.50
N ARG A 634 -27.01 13.05 -8.00
CA ARG A 634 -27.78 13.69 -9.07
C ARG A 634 -28.25 15.09 -8.68
N LEU A 635 -28.80 15.24 -7.47
CA LEU A 635 -29.24 16.55 -6.97
C LEU A 635 -28.08 17.56 -6.91
N PHE A 636 -26.88 17.15 -6.49
CA PHE A 636 -25.71 18.03 -6.57
C PHE A 636 -25.32 18.40 -7.99
N ARG A 637 -25.40 17.46 -8.94
CA ARG A 637 -25.12 17.72 -10.37
C ARG A 637 -26.11 18.72 -10.97
N ALA A 638 -27.36 18.69 -10.50
CA ALA A 638 -28.40 19.65 -10.85
C ALA A 638 -28.26 21.01 -10.13
N GLY A 639 -27.25 21.18 -9.26
CA GLY A 639 -26.95 22.44 -8.58
C GLY A 639 -27.66 22.64 -7.25
N TYR A 640 -28.42 21.65 -6.75
CA TYR A 640 -29.03 21.73 -5.43
C TYR A 640 -28.00 21.61 -4.30
N GLU A 641 -28.39 22.15 -3.16
CA GLU A 641 -27.68 22.05 -1.89
C GLU A 641 -28.32 21.04 -0.95
N ALA A 642 -27.50 20.55 -0.02
CA ALA A 642 -27.91 19.67 1.04
C ALA A 642 -27.65 20.29 2.41
N VAL A 643 -28.50 19.95 3.37
CA VAL A 643 -28.37 20.31 4.77
C VAL A 643 -28.23 19.05 5.62
N TYR A 644 -27.20 19.00 6.45
CA TYR A 644 -26.99 17.92 7.41
C TYR A 644 -27.15 18.40 8.85
N SER A 645 -27.93 17.66 9.63
CA SER A 645 -28.05 17.82 11.08
C SER A 645 -27.22 16.77 11.80
N LYS A 646 -26.56 17.15 12.91
CA LYS A 646 -25.91 16.19 13.82
C LYS A 646 -26.85 15.60 14.86
N LYS A 647 -28.03 16.21 15.05
CA LYS A 647 -29.03 15.71 16.01
C LYS A 647 -29.65 14.44 15.42
N SER A 648 -29.60 13.36 16.20
CA SER A 648 -30.37 12.15 15.92
C SER A 648 -31.85 12.43 16.17
N PHE A 649 -32.67 12.19 15.15
CA PHE A 649 -34.12 12.32 15.20
C PHE A 649 -34.84 10.98 15.05
N GLY A 650 -34.10 9.89 14.82
CA GLY A 650 -34.71 8.59 14.68
C GLY A 650 -33.69 7.48 14.84
N ARG A 651 -34.15 6.36 15.42
CA ARG A 651 -33.29 5.24 15.82
C ARG A 651 -33.84 3.92 15.27
N GLY A 652 -33.09 3.29 14.38
CA GLY A 652 -33.39 1.96 13.79
C GLY A 652 -32.77 0.81 14.57
N VAL A 653 -32.67 -0.36 13.95
CA VAL A 653 -31.99 -1.54 14.50
C VAL A 653 -30.81 -1.97 13.63
N MET A 654 -29.77 -2.52 14.25
CA MET A 654 -28.58 -3.01 13.54
C MET A 654 -28.73 -4.48 13.13
N PRO A 655 -27.95 -4.94 12.13
CA PRO A 655 -27.84 -6.37 11.82
C PRO A 655 -27.57 -7.25 13.05
N ASP A 656 -28.31 -8.35 13.15
CA ASP A 656 -28.21 -9.26 14.30
C ASP A 656 -26.97 -10.16 14.29
N ASP A 657 -26.44 -10.45 13.10
CA ASP A 657 -25.31 -11.35 12.93
C ASP A 657 -24.24 -10.78 11.96
N TYR A 658 -23.06 -11.40 11.99
CA TYR A 658 -21.93 -11.00 11.15
C TYR A 658 -22.18 -11.18 9.64
N THR A 659 -22.99 -12.16 9.22
CA THR A 659 -23.33 -12.37 7.81
C THR A 659 -24.22 -11.23 7.30
N ALA A 660 -25.22 -10.82 8.08
CA ALA A 660 -26.09 -9.70 7.79
C ALA A 660 -25.29 -8.39 7.73
N PHE A 661 -24.37 -8.18 8.67
CA PHE A 661 -23.46 -7.01 8.67
C PHE A 661 -22.60 -6.96 7.40
N ARG A 662 -21.95 -8.07 7.05
CA ARG A 662 -21.17 -8.21 5.80
C ARG A 662 -22.02 -7.96 4.56
N LYS A 663 -23.21 -8.57 4.47
CA LYS A 663 -24.13 -8.41 3.34
C LYS A 663 -24.54 -6.97 3.14
N GLN A 664 -24.86 -6.26 4.22
CA GLN A 664 -25.20 -4.84 4.17
C GLN A 664 -24.03 -4.03 3.58
N ARG A 665 -22.83 -4.17 4.15
CA ARG A 665 -21.66 -3.43 3.69
C ARG A 665 -21.25 -3.78 2.26
N TYR A 666 -21.39 -5.04 1.87
CA TYR A 666 -21.14 -5.49 0.50
C TYR A 666 -22.05 -4.77 -0.50
N ARG A 667 -23.35 -4.63 -0.20
CA ARG A 667 -24.31 -3.92 -1.07
C ARG A 667 -23.92 -2.45 -1.23
N TRP A 668 -23.51 -1.79 -0.14
CA TRP A 668 -23.06 -0.39 -0.17
C TRP A 668 -21.83 -0.19 -1.05
N ALA A 669 -20.81 -1.02 -0.87
CA ALA A 669 -19.58 -0.96 -1.67
C ALA A 669 -19.84 -1.27 -3.15
N TYR A 670 -20.63 -2.31 -3.44
CA TYR A 670 -21.04 -2.64 -4.79
C TYR A 670 -21.80 -1.50 -5.46
N GLY A 671 -22.81 -0.94 -4.78
CA GLY A 671 -23.64 0.15 -5.31
C GLY A 671 -22.85 1.43 -5.54
N ALA A 672 -21.91 1.78 -4.66
CA ALA A 672 -21.03 2.93 -4.92
C ALA A 672 -20.19 2.75 -6.18
N MET A 673 -19.62 1.57 -6.44
CA MET A 673 -18.85 1.35 -7.67
C MET A 673 -19.73 1.44 -8.93
N ARG A 674 -21.01 1.03 -8.82
CA ARG A 674 -22.01 1.25 -9.87
C ARG A 674 -22.26 2.74 -10.11
N ILE A 675 -22.36 3.54 -9.04
CA ILE A 675 -22.49 5.01 -9.12
C ILE A 675 -21.24 5.63 -9.75
N VAL A 676 -20.04 5.23 -9.33
CA VAL A 676 -18.77 5.71 -9.90
C VAL A 676 -18.72 5.47 -11.41
N ARG A 677 -19.05 4.27 -11.87
CA ARG A 677 -19.08 3.94 -13.31
C ARG A 677 -20.08 4.79 -14.08
N ALA A 678 -21.30 4.90 -13.58
CA ALA A 678 -22.35 5.66 -14.24
C ALA A 678 -22.08 7.19 -14.27
N ASN A 679 -21.23 7.69 -13.37
CA ASN A 679 -20.94 9.12 -13.21
C ASN A 679 -19.45 9.46 -13.41
N ALA A 680 -18.68 8.59 -14.09
CA ALA A 680 -17.23 8.74 -14.21
C ALA A 680 -16.82 10.08 -14.83
N ALA A 681 -17.56 10.55 -15.85
CA ALA A 681 -17.32 11.86 -16.46
C ALA A 681 -17.51 13.01 -15.47
N ALA A 682 -18.56 12.99 -14.65
CA ALA A 682 -18.81 14.05 -13.66
C ALA A 682 -17.79 14.02 -12.50
N LEU A 683 -17.28 12.84 -12.14
CA LEU A 683 -16.36 12.65 -11.01
C LEU A 683 -14.90 12.90 -11.37
N PHE A 684 -14.45 12.41 -12.52
CA PHE A 684 -13.02 12.38 -12.88
C PHE A 684 -12.61 13.37 -13.97
N ASN A 685 -13.54 13.89 -14.80
CA ASN A 685 -13.19 14.90 -15.79
C ASN A 685 -13.07 16.29 -15.12
N PRO A 686 -11.86 16.88 -15.03
CA PRO A 686 -11.69 18.18 -14.38
C PRO A 686 -12.41 19.32 -15.12
N PHE A 687 -12.74 19.15 -16.41
CA PHE A 687 -13.39 20.16 -17.25
C PHE A 687 -14.92 20.14 -17.16
N ASN A 688 -15.52 19.07 -16.65
CA ASN A 688 -16.96 19.06 -16.36
C ASN A 688 -17.24 20.10 -15.23
N LYS A 689 -18.39 20.76 -15.21
CA LYS A 689 -18.73 21.78 -14.20
C LYS A 689 -19.98 21.48 -13.37
N GLU A 690 -20.61 20.32 -13.57
CA GLU A 690 -21.81 19.88 -12.82
C GLU A 690 -21.54 19.71 -11.33
N LEU A 691 -20.30 19.34 -10.97
CA LEU A 691 -19.86 19.23 -9.59
C LEU A 691 -18.73 20.22 -9.32
N THR A 692 -18.75 20.82 -8.13
CA THR A 692 -17.62 21.61 -7.64
C THR A 692 -16.41 20.73 -7.38
N ALA A 693 -15.21 21.30 -7.42
CA ALA A 693 -13.97 20.57 -7.12
C ALA A 693 -13.99 19.95 -5.70
N ALA A 694 -14.65 20.60 -4.74
CA ALA A 694 -14.77 20.08 -3.37
C ALA A 694 -15.74 18.89 -3.29
N GLN A 695 -16.88 18.95 -4.00
CA GLN A 695 -17.80 17.81 -4.10
C GLN A 695 -17.10 16.61 -4.75
N ARG A 696 -16.42 16.80 -5.89
CA ARG A 696 -15.64 15.74 -6.54
C ARG A 696 -14.65 15.09 -5.59
N TRP A 697 -13.87 15.91 -4.88
CA TRP A 697 -12.93 15.43 -3.89
C TRP A 697 -13.62 14.52 -2.88
N HIS A 698 -14.65 14.98 -2.17
CA HIS A 698 -15.28 14.19 -1.11
C HIS A 698 -16.03 12.95 -1.61
N PHE A 699 -16.57 12.94 -2.82
CA PHE A 699 -17.15 11.71 -3.39
C PHE A 699 -16.05 10.70 -3.74
N VAL A 700 -15.01 11.12 -4.45
CA VAL A 700 -13.90 10.23 -4.84
C VAL A 700 -13.11 9.75 -3.62
N THR A 701 -12.66 10.66 -2.76
CA THR A 701 -11.80 10.31 -1.62
C THR A 701 -12.52 9.55 -0.53
N GLY A 702 -13.82 9.75 -0.33
CA GLY A 702 -14.51 8.94 0.67
C GLY A 702 -14.99 7.57 0.17
N TRP A 703 -14.81 7.23 -1.11
CA TRP A 703 -14.87 5.84 -1.59
C TRP A 703 -13.49 5.20 -1.77
N MET A 704 -12.40 6.00 -1.76
CA MET A 704 -11.02 5.50 -1.87
C MET A 704 -10.61 4.45 -0.83
N PRO A 705 -11.03 4.50 0.45
CA PRO A 705 -10.73 3.43 1.40
C PRO A 705 -11.17 2.05 0.90
N TRP A 706 -12.30 1.97 0.19
CA TRP A 706 -12.79 0.71 -0.37
C TRP A 706 -11.95 0.23 -1.56
N PHE A 707 -11.40 1.15 -2.37
CA PHE A 707 -10.39 0.80 -3.38
C PHE A 707 -9.11 0.29 -2.73
N GLY A 708 -8.70 0.85 -1.58
CA GLY A 708 -7.60 0.35 -0.77
C GLY A 708 -7.81 -1.11 -0.35
N ASP A 709 -9.01 -1.46 0.16
CA ASP A 709 -9.37 -2.85 0.47
C ASP A 709 -9.29 -3.77 -0.76
N ALA A 710 -9.72 -3.29 -1.93
CA ALA A 710 -9.68 -4.05 -3.17
C ALA A 710 -8.25 -4.31 -3.68
N LEU A 711 -7.38 -3.30 -3.61
CA LEU A 711 -5.95 -3.43 -3.91
C LEU A 711 -5.24 -4.34 -2.91
N GLY A 712 -5.64 -4.28 -1.63
CA GLY A 712 -5.14 -5.17 -0.58
C GLY A 712 -5.33 -6.65 -0.91
N LEU A 713 -6.43 -7.03 -1.59
CA LEU A 713 -6.63 -8.41 -2.05
C LEU A 713 -5.64 -8.84 -3.13
N VAL A 714 -5.28 -7.92 -4.05
CA VAL A 714 -4.29 -8.18 -5.10
C VAL A 714 -2.91 -8.36 -4.48
N PHE A 715 -2.51 -7.44 -3.59
CA PHE A 715 -1.22 -7.51 -2.91
C PHE A 715 -1.10 -8.73 -1.99
N LEU A 716 -2.20 -9.16 -1.38
CA LEU A 716 -2.22 -10.41 -0.61
C LEU A 716 -1.97 -11.62 -1.52
N ALA A 717 -2.68 -11.73 -2.65
CA ALA A 717 -2.51 -12.86 -3.57
C ALA A 717 -1.07 -12.92 -4.11
N MET A 718 -0.52 -11.77 -4.50
CA MET A 718 0.88 -11.64 -4.91
C MET A 718 1.85 -12.00 -3.77
N GLY A 719 1.60 -11.51 -2.55
CA GLY A 719 2.44 -11.78 -1.37
C GLY A 719 2.47 -13.26 -1.00
N LEU A 720 1.32 -13.96 -1.06
CA LEU A 720 1.25 -15.41 -0.84
C LEU A 720 1.99 -16.19 -1.93
N ALA A 721 1.80 -15.82 -3.21
CA ALA A 721 2.51 -16.45 -4.32
C ALA A 721 4.03 -16.26 -4.22
N TRP A 722 4.47 -15.04 -3.87
CA TRP A 722 5.89 -14.74 -3.67
C TRP A 722 6.47 -15.49 -2.47
N SER A 723 5.71 -15.60 -1.39
CA SER A 723 6.11 -16.39 -0.20
C SER A 723 6.27 -17.87 -0.53
N LEU A 724 5.42 -18.43 -1.40
CA LEU A 724 5.58 -19.80 -1.88
C LEU A 724 6.88 -19.95 -2.69
N GLY A 725 7.21 -18.98 -3.56
CA GLY A 725 8.48 -18.94 -4.28
C GLY A 725 9.69 -18.90 -3.33
N LEU A 726 9.65 -18.04 -2.31
CA LEU A 726 10.70 -17.95 -1.28
C LEU A 726 10.90 -19.24 -0.49
N ILE A 727 9.86 -20.08 -0.37
CA ILE A 727 9.93 -21.37 0.33
C ILE A 727 10.43 -22.48 -0.59
N LEU A 728 9.95 -22.52 -1.84
CA LEU A 728 10.23 -23.62 -2.78
C LEU A 728 11.54 -23.46 -3.56
N ASP A 729 11.94 -22.22 -3.88
CA ASP A 729 13.13 -21.90 -4.68
C ASP A 729 13.80 -20.63 -4.13
N PRO A 730 14.43 -20.70 -2.94
CA PRO A 730 15.07 -19.54 -2.29
C PRO A 730 16.30 -19.02 -3.04
N VAL A 731 16.79 -19.74 -4.05
CA VAL A 731 17.91 -19.32 -4.90
C VAL A 731 17.44 -18.31 -5.94
N ARG A 732 16.25 -18.51 -6.52
CA ARG A 732 15.71 -17.62 -7.56
C ARG A 732 14.79 -16.52 -7.03
N PHE A 733 14.12 -16.77 -5.91
CA PHE A 733 13.22 -15.79 -5.29
C PHE A 733 13.93 -15.04 -4.17
N GLU A 734 14.05 -13.73 -4.33
CA GLU A 734 14.62 -12.84 -3.32
C GLU A 734 13.54 -12.05 -2.59
N PHE A 735 13.84 -11.63 -1.35
CA PHE A 735 12.96 -10.72 -0.62
C PHE A 735 12.92 -9.34 -1.30
N PRO A 736 11.75 -8.68 -1.36
CA PRO A 736 11.71 -7.27 -1.72
C PRO A 736 12.57 -6.44 -0.77
N ILE A 737 13.18 -5.38 -1.27
CA ILE A 737 13.98 -4.48 -0.44
C ILE A 737 13.12 -3.80 0.65
N ALA A 738 13.76 -3.42 1.76
CA ALA A 738 13.09 -2.78 2.90
C ALA A 738 12.24 -1.55 2.51
N LEU A 739 12.66 -0.79 1.49
CA LEU A 739 11.94 0.39 0.98
C LEU A 739 10.54 0.08 0.43
N PHE A 740 10.25 -1.17 0.03
CA PHE A 740 8.89 -1.59 -0.36
C PHE A 740 8.07 -2.07 0.84
N MET A 741 8.70 -2.73 1.81
CA MET A 741 8.00 -3.35 2.94
C MET A 741 7.63 -2.33 4.02
N LEU A 742 8.55 -1.41 4.37
CA LEU A 742 8.35 -0.45 5.46
C LEU A 742 7.14 0.47 5.24
N PRO A 743 6.90 1.05 4.05
CA PRO A 743 5.72 1.88 3.82
C PRO A 743 4.41 1.10 3.94
N SER A 744 4.40 -0.15 3.50
CA SER A 744 3.23 -1.04 3.60
C SER A 744 2.88 -1.33 5.07
N ILE A 745 3.88 -1.66 5.89
CA ILE A 745 3.73 -1.83 7.34
C ILE A 745 3.30 -0.49 7.98
N GLY A 746 3.96 0.60 7.59
CA GLY A 746 3.69 1.95 8.08
C GLY A 746 2.25 2.40 7.81
N LEU A 747 1.69 2.10 6.63
CA LEU A 747 0.29 2.40 6.30
C LEU A 747 -0.68 1.73 7.28
N PHE A 748 -0.45 0.46 7.62
CA PHE A 748 -1.31 -0.26 8.56
C PHE A 748 -1.35 0.43 9.94
N PHE A 749 -0.18 0.74 10.50
CA PHE A 749 -0.12 1.44 11.79
C PHE A 749 -0.63 2.87 11.71
N PHE A 750 -0.34 3.58 10.61
CA PHE A 750 -0.87 4.91 10.35
C PHE A 750 -2.41 4.90 10.37
N LYS A 751 -3.05 3.92 9.72
CA LYS A 751 -4.52 3.77 9.71
C LYS A 751 -5.09 3.57 11.11
N ILE A 752 -4.43 2.78 11.95
CA ILE A 752 -4.83 2.58 13.36
C ILE A 752 -4.71 3.91 14.12
N VAL A 753 -3.59 4.61 14.00
CA VAL A 753 -3.41 5.91 14.66
C VAL A 753 -4.44 6.93 14.15
N GLN A 754 -4.70 6.94 12.85
CA GLN A 754 -5.67 7.82 12.19
C GLN A 754 -7.07 7.62 12.77
N ILE A 755 -7.60 6.39 12.81
CA ILE A 755 -8.95 6.12 13.32
C ILE A 755 -9.06 6.47 14.81
N LEU A 756 -8.06 6.11 15.63
CA LEU A 756 -8.05 6.42 17.05
C LEU A 756 -8.01 7.94 17.30
N ALA A 757 -7.23 8.68 16.52
CA ALA A 757 -7.16 10.13 16.61
C ALA A 757 -8.46 10.81 16.17
N LEU A 758 -9.06 10.38 15.04
CA LEU A 758 -10.32 10.91 14.55
C LEU A 758 -11.45 10.70 15.56
N TYR A 759 -11.58 9.48 16.09
CA TYR A 759 -12.64 9.17 17.05
C TYR A 759 -12.46 9.94 18.36
N LYS A 760 -11.23 10.03 18.88
CA LYS A 760 -10.94 10.82 20.10
C LYS A 760 -11.41 12.27 19.98
N ASN A 761 -11.32 12.86 18.79
CA ASN A 761 -11.62 14.28 18.58
C ASN A 761 -13.06 14.55 18.11
N ARG A 762 -13.72 13.59 17.46
CA ARG A 762 -14.99 13.83 16.74
C ARG A 762 -16.15 12.91 17.14
N VAL A 763 -15.89 11.80 17.82
CA VAL A 763 -16.92 10.81 18.17
C VAL A 763 -17.03 10.71 19.69
N PRO A 764 -18.23 10.83 20.29
CA PRO A 764 -18.41 10.85 21.74
C PRO A 764 -18.32 9.44 22.36
N CYS A 765 -17.14 8.80 22.28
CA CYS A 765 -16.93 7.40 22.66
C CYS A 765 -15.69 7.19 23.55
N GLY A 766 -15.71 6.12 24.35
CA GLY A 766 -14.60 5.70 25.20
C GLY A 766 -13.47 5.04 24.41
N PHE A 767 -12.31 4.78 25.02
CA PHE A 767 -11.16 4.20 24.29
C PHE A 767 -11.44 2.79 23.73
N MET A 768 -12.08 1.92 24.51
CA MET A 768 -12.42 0.56 24.06
C MET A 768 -13.44 0.55 22.91
N ASP A 769 -14.33 1.55 22.87
CA ASP A 769 -15.27 1.72 21.77
C ASP A 769 -14.55 2.07 20.46
N ARG A 770 -13.47 2.86 20.53
CA ARG A 770 -12.64 3.22 19.36
C ARG A 770 -11.92 2.01 18.83
N LEU A 771 -11.35 1.20 19.71
CA LEU A 771 -10.68 -0.05 19.33
C LEU A 771 -11.70 -1.03 18.73
N GLY A 772 -12.87 -1.16 19.36
CA GLY A 772 -13.97 -1.99 18.86
C GLY A 772 -14.44 -1.57 17.47
N ALA A 773 -14.63 -0.26 17.24
CA ALA A 773 -14.98 0.30 15.94
C ALA A 773 -13.91 0.01 14.88
N ALA A 774 -12.63 0.18 15.23
CA ALA A 774 -11.52 -0.12 14.32
C ALA A 774 -11.48 -1.59 13.93
N VAL A 775 -11.66 -2.51 14.89
CA VAL A 775 -11.70 -3.95 14.64
C VAL A 775 -12.93 -4.33 13.80
N ALA A 776 -14.11 -3.77 14.09
CA ALA A 776 -15.32 -4.03 13.31
C ALA A 776 -15.21 -3.55 11.85
N GLY A 777 -14.62 -2.37 11.63
CA GLY A 777 -14.33 -1.87 10.29
C GLY A 777 -13.33 -2.75 9.54
N LEU A 778 -12.23 -3.10 10.21
CA LEU A 778 -11.17 -3.96 9.65
C LEU A 778 -11.68 -5.37 9.29
N ALA A 779 -12.62 -5.91 10.07
CA ALA A 779 -13.29 -7.18 9.81
C ALA A 779 -14.10 -7.20 8.51
N LEU A 780 -14.44 -6.04 7.92
CA LEU A 780 -15.22 -5.95 6.68
C LEU A 780 -14.35 -5.83 5.42
N SER A 781 -13.04 -5.54 5.56
CA SER A 781 -12.15 -5.22 4.43
C SER A 781 -12.19 -6.27 3.31
N HIS A 782 -12.13 -7.57 3.63
CA HIS A 782 -12.19 -8.62 2.61
C HIS A 782 -13.51 -8.61 1.82
N SER A 783 -14.64 -8.41 2.52
CA SER A 783 -15.96 -8.37 1.89
C SER A 783 -16.15 -7.11 1.04
N ILE A 784 -15.65 -5.96 1.51
CA ILE A 784 -15.64 -4.69 0.78
C ILE A 784 -14.77 -4.80 -0.49
N GLY A 785 -13.55 -5.32 -0.37
CA GLY A 785 -12.65 -5.48 -1.52
C GLY A 785 -13.25 -6.35 -2.63
N LYS A 786 -13.92 -7.45 -2.28
CA LYS A 786 -14.67 -8.27 -3.25
C LYS A 786 -15.83 -7.49 -3.89
N ALA A 787 -16.57 -6.72 -3.09
CA ALA A 787 -17.70 -5.92 -3.57
C ALA A 787 -17.25 -4.85 -4.57
N VAL A 788 -16.09 -4.22 -4.34
CA VAL A 788 -15.52 -3.22 -5.24
C VAL A 788 -15.20 -3.83 -6.60
N TRP A 789 -14.42 -4.92 -6.63
CA TRP A 789 -14.07 -5.59 -7.89
C TRP A 789 -15.31 -6.05 -8.65
N LYS A 790 -16.31 -6.62 -7.97
CA LYS A 790 -17.56 -7.01 -8.65
C LYS A 790 -18.38 -5.82 -9.11
N GLY A 791 -18.50 -4.75 -8.33
CA GLY A 791 -19.26 -3.56 -8.72
C GLY A 791 -18.65 -2.83 -9.93
N LEU A 792 -17.32 -2.89 -10.05
CA LEU A 792 -16.58 -2.31 -11.18
C LEU A 792 -16.78 -3.10 -12.49
N PHE A 793 -16.93 -4.43 -12.43
CA PHE A 793 -16.95 -5.27 -13.64
C PHE A 793 -18.29 -5.95 -13.94
N THR A 794 -19.27 -5.92 -13.04
CA THR A 794 -20.55 -6.62 -13.23
C THR A 794 -21.77 -5.69 -13.18
N ASN A 795 -22.91 -6.22 -13.63
CA ASN A 795 -24.20 -5.52 -13.68
C ASN A 795 -25.26 -6.11 -12.73
N SER A 796 -25.00 -7.28 -12.12
CA SER A 796 -25.95 -7.96 -11.24
C SER A 796 -25.30 -8.30 -9.90
N LEU A 797 -26.07 -8.14 -8.82
CA LEU A 797 -25.58 -8.53 -7.50
C LEU A 797 -25.55 -10.05 -7.36
N PRO A 798 -24.42 -10.64 -6.92
CA PRO A 798 -24.38 -12.05 -6.59
C PRO A 798 -25.20 -12.33 -5.34
N PHE A 799 -25.94 -13.43 -5.34
CA PHE A 799 -26.65 -13.90 -4.15
C PHE A 799 -25.65 -14.41 -3.09
N LEU A 800 -25.54 -13.71 -1.97
CA LEU A 800 -24.72 -14.12 -0.83
C LEU A 800 -25.52 -15.14 0.01
N ARG A 801 -25.05 -16.39 0.05
CA ARG A 801 -25.68 -17.45 0.85
C ARG A 801 -25.49 -17.19 2.35
N THR A 802 -26.55 -17.36 3.13
CA THR A 802 -26.48 -17.46 4.60
C THR A 802 -26.23 -18.92 4.99
N PRO A 803 -25.33 -19.21 5.95
CA PRO A 803 -25.19 -20.55 6.49
C PRO A 803 -26.47 -20.98 7.21
N LYS A 804 -26.98 -22.19 6.95
CA LYS A 804 -28.17 -22.74 7.62
C LYS A 804 -27.76 -23.62 8.81
N MET A 805 -27.27 -23.04 9.91
CA MET A 805 -26.78 -23.79 11.09
C MET A 805 -27.17 -23.12 12.42
N GLU A 806 -28.46 -22.86 12.64
CA GLU A 806 -28.97 -22.17 13.85
C GLU A 806 -28.73 -22.95 15.17
N ASN A 807 -28.59 -24.28 15.12
CA ASN A 807 -28.46 -25.15 16.30
C ASN A 807 -27.01 -25.50 16.68
N ALA A 808 -25.99 -24.97 16.00
CA ALA A 808 -24.58 -25.30 16.29
C ALA A 808 -24.03 -24.48 17.47
N PRO A 809 -22.96 -24.91 18.17
CA PRO A 809 -22.30 -24.08 19.18
C PRO A 809 -21.82 -22.74 18.61
N ALA A 810 -21.89 -21.67 19.41
CA ALA A 810 -21.53 -20.30 19.00
C ALA A 810 -20.16 -20.19 18.29
N LEU A 811 -19.14 -20.90 18.80
CA LEU A 811 -17.81 -20.94 18.17
C LEU A 811 -17.87 -21.51 16.75
N VAL A 812 -18.60 -22.61 16.54
CA VAL A 812 -18.74 -23.25 15.23
C VAL A 812 -19.50 -22.32 14.27
N GLN A 813 -20.58 -21.69 14.74
CA GLN A 813 -21.32 -20.71 13.94
C GLN A 813 -20.41 -19.56 13.50
N GLY A 814 -19.65 -18.97 14.44
CA GLY A 814 -18.72 -17.89 14.16
C GLY A 814 -17.65 -18.26 13.12
N LEU A 815 -17.04 -19.45 13.24
CA LEU A 815 -16.04 -19.92 12.27
C LEU A 815 -16.65 -20.17 10.88
N VAL A 816 -17.85 -20.73 10.81
CA VAL A 816 -18.54 -20.99 9.53
C VAL A 816 -18.93 -19.69 8.82
N MET A 817 -19.38 -18.68 9.57
CA MET A 817 -19.72 -17.35 9.02
C MET A 817 -18.51 -16.58 8.46
N ALA A 818 -17.29 -16.90 8.91
CA ALA A 818 -16.03 -16.30 8.45
C ALA A 818 -15.10 -17.34 7.77
N ARG A 819 -15.67 -18.41 7.18
CA ARG A 819 -14.87 -19.54 6.65
C ARG A 819 -13.82 -19.15 5.61
N GLU A 820 -14.15 -18.21 4.72
CA GLU A 820 -13.24 -17.78 3.65
C GLU A 820 -12.08 -16.99 4.26
N GLU A 821 -12.40 -16.10 5.19
CA GLU A 821 -11.43 -15.33 5.94
C GLU A 821 -10.54 -16.22 6.83
N LEU A 822 -11.10 -17.27 7.44
CA LEU A 822 -10.35 -18.25 8.24
C LEU A 822 -9.30 -19.00 7.40
N VAL A 823 -9.66 -19.44 6.19
CA VAL A 823 -8.70 -20.10 5.28
C VAL A 823 -7.57 -19.14 4.91
N ILE A 824 -7.89 -17.89 4.60
CA ILE A 824 -6.88 -16.89 4.25
C ILE A 824 -5.98 -16.55 5.45
N LEU A 825 -6.54 -16.46 6.65
CA LEU A 825 -5.78 -16.30 7.89
C LEU A 825 -4.78 -17.46 8.06
N ALA A 826 -5.23 -18.70 7.88
CA ALA A 826 -4.37 -19.87 7.98
C ALA A 826 -3.26 -19.86 6.92
N LEU A 827 -3.57 -19.50 5.67
CA LEU A 827 -2.58 -19.40 4.58
C LEU A 827 -1.53 -18.32 4.84
N THR A 828 -1.95 -17.14 5.31
CA THR A 828 -1.02 -16.04 5.62
C THR A 828 -0.10 -16.38 6.79
N TRP A 829 -0.63 -17.04 7.83
CA TRP A 829 0.20 -17.48 8.96
C TRP A 829 1.11 -18.65 8.59
N ALA A 830 0.64 -19.60 7.80
CA ALA A 830 1.48 -20.68 7.27
C ALA A 830 2.61 -20.14 6.40
N ALA A 831 2.34 -19.16 5.53
CA ALA A 831 3.37 -18.48 4.74
C ALA A 831 4.37 -17.72 5.64
N ALA A 832 3.88 -16.99 6.65
CA ALA A 832 4.73 -16.25 7.58
C ALA A 832 5.68 -17.17 8.37
N LEU A 833 5.15 -18.28 8.89
CA LEU A 833 5.96 -19.28 9.61
C LEU A 833 6.89 -20.04 8.66
N GLY A 834 6.41 -20.42 7.46
CA GLY A 834 7.21 -21.12 6.46
C GLY A 834 8.40 -20.30 5.99
N VAL A 835 8.20 -19.02 5.69
CA VAL A 835 9.29 -18.11 5.33
C VAL A 835 10.21 -17.85 6.53
N GLY A 836 9.64 -17.55 7.71
CA GLY A 836 10.44 -17.23 8.90
C GLY A 836 11.36 -18.38 9.33
N PHE A 837 10.84 -19.60 9.40
CA PHE A 837 11.63 -20.79 9.77
C PHE A 837 12.51 -21.29 8.62
N GLY A 838 12.04 -21.23 7.37
CA GLY A 838 12.81 -21.64 6.19
C GLY A 838 14.06 -20.78 5.96
N HIS A 839 14.03 -19.51 6.37
CA HIS A 839 15.15 -18.58 6.27
C HIS A 839 15.80 -18.25 7.63
N HIS A 840 15.48 -19.04 8.68
CA HIS A 840 16.04 -18.92 10.04
C HIS A 840 16.01 -17.51 10.66
N TRP A 841 15.09 -16.65 10.25
CA TRP A 841 15.04 -15.24 10.67
C TRP A 841 16.37 -14.48 10.47
N ALA A 842 17.19 -14.93 9.52
CA ALA A 842 18.60 -14.51 9.41
C ALA A 842 18.76 -13.02 9.07
N THR A 843 17.88 -12.47 8.23
CA THR A 843 18.02 -11.12 7.67
C THR A 843 16.96 -10.14 8.17
N LEU A 844 17.20 -8.84 7.99
CA LEU A 844 16.19 -7.81 8.25
C LEU A 844 15.00 -7.98 7.30
N GLU A 845 15.27 -8.31 6.05
CA GLU A 845 14.30 -8.51 4.97
C GLU A 845 13.34 -9.65 5.31
N THR A 846 13.85 -10.76 5.84
CA THR A 846 13.02 -11.89 6.31
C THR A 846 12.04 -11.43 7.38
N ARG A 847 12.53 -10.68 8.38
CA ARG A 847 11.70 -10.16 9.49
C ARG A 847 10.66 -9.15 9.00
N LEU A 848 11.04 -8.27 8.06
CA LEU A 848 10.13 -7.30 7.46
C LEU A 848 9.06 -7.98 6.59
N TRP A 849 9.41 -9.02 5.84
CA TRP A 849 8.45 -9.76 5.02
C TRP A 849 7.42 -10.50 5.89
N VAL A 850 7.88 -11.13 6.97
CA VAL A 850 6.97 -11.71 7.96
C VAL A 850 6.06 -10.64 8.59
N ALA A 851 6.58 -9.45 8.87
CA ALA A 851 5.76 -8.33 9.35
C ALA A 851 4.73 -7.85 8.32
N VAL A 852 5.06 -7.86 7.02
CA VAL A 852 4.09 -7.59 5.94
C VAL A 852 2.98 -8.65 5.93
N LEU A 853 3.33 -9.94 5.97
CA LEU A 853 2.34 -11.02 6.02
C LEU A 853 1.47 -10.95 7.28
N PHE A 854 2.06 -10.59 8.42
CA PHE A 854 1.33 -10.35 9.66
C PHE A 854 0.32 -9.22 9.51
N THR A 855 0.73 -8.04 9.00
CA THR A 855 -0.21 -6.91 8.79
C THR A 855 -1.31 -7.25 7.78
N GLN A 856 -1.00 -7.99 6.71
CA GLN A 856 -1.99 -8.50 5.75
C GLN A 856 -2.95 -9.53 6.36
N SER A 857 -2.56 -10.25 7.42
CA SER A 857 -3.42 -11.21 8.12
C SER A 857 -4.48 -10.55 9.02
N MET A 858 -4.27 -9.30 9.44
CA MET A 858 -5.08 -8.62 10.45
C MET A 858 -6.57 -8.44 10.08
N PRO A 859 -6.95 -8.11 8.83
CA PRO A 859 -8.36 -8.13 8.41
C PRO A 859 -9.07 -9.46 8.62
N TYR A 860 -8.35 -10.55 8.41
CA TYR A 860 -8.89 -11.90 8.53
C TYR A 860 -9.01 -12.34 9.98
N LEU A 861 -8.02 -12.00 10.80
CA LEU A 861 -8.09 -12.17 12.25
C LEU A 861 -9.27 -11.38 12.84
N ALA A 862 -9.43 -10.12 12.43
CA ALA A 862 -10.55 -9.28 12.85
C ALA A 862 -11.90 -9.88 12.41
N SER A 863 -12.00 -10.38 11.17
CA SER A 863 -13.21 -11.06 10.66
C SER A 863 -13.59 -12.27 11.51
N VAL A 864 -12.65 -13.17 11.78
CA VAL A 864 -12.88 -14.35 12.62
C VAL A 864 -13.29 -13.95 14.03
N GLY A 865 -12.57 -13.00 14.65
CA GLY A 865 -12.86 -12.53 16.00
C GLY A 865 -14.24 -11.90 16.13
N VAL A 866 -14.59 -10.98 15.22
CA VAL A 866 -15.91 -10.33 15.19
C VAL A 866 -17.03 -11.33 14.93
N SER A 867 -16.80 -12.30 14.05
CA SER A 867 -17.76 -13.37 13.75
C SER A 867 -18.05 -14.24 14.97
N ILE A 868 -17.02 -14.60 15.74
CA ILE A 868 -17.18 -15.34 17.01
C ILE A 868 -17.96 -14.50 18.02
N LEU A 869 -17.61 -13.21 18.19
CA LEU A 869 -18.33 -12.30 19.08
C LEU A 869 -19.80 -12.11 18.69
N ALA A 870 -20.11 -12.12 17.40
CA ALA A 870 -21.47 -12.03 16.89
C ALA A 870 -22.31 -13.28 17.21
N ALA A 871 -21.69 -14.46 17.30
CA ALA A 871 -22.36 -15.71 17.62
C ALA A 871 -22.54 -15.92 19.15
N MET A 872 -21.95 -15.09 20.00
CA MET A 872 -22.09 -15.19 21.46
C MET A 872 -23.50 -14.76 21.92
N PRO A 873 -24.03 -15.32 23.02
CA PRO A 873 -25.36 -14.98 23.52
C PRO A 873 -25.52 -13.48 23.82
N ALA A 874 -26.57 -12.88 23.25
CA ALA A 874 -26.94 -11.49 23.53
C ALA A 874 -27.57 -11.34 24.92
N LYS A 875 -27.46 -10.15 25.52
CA LYS A 875 -28.21 -9.79 26.73
C LYS A 875 -29.68 -9.61 26.36
N VAL A 876 -30.60 -10.00 27.25
CA VAL A 876 -32.04 -9.75 27.08
C VAL A 876 -32.29 -8.24 27.03
N VAL A 877 -32.72 -7.73 25.87
CA VAL A 877 -33.02 -6.30 25.66
C VAL A 877 -34.41 -5.99 26.22
N LYS A 878 -34.55 -4.91 27.01
CA LYS A 878 -35.85 -4.46 27.55
C LYS A 878 -36.76 -3.97 26.42
N PRO A 879 -38.10 -4.15 26.51
CA PRO A 879 -39.03 -3.66 25.50
C PRO A 879 -38.94 -2.13 25.37
N VAL A 880 -38.87 -1.65 24.12
CA VAL A 880 -38.76 -0.24 23.77
C VAL A 880 -40.14 0.43 23.89
N VAL A 881 -40.25 1.48 24.69
CA VAL A 881 -41.48 2.28 24.86
C VAL A 881 -41.42 3.49 23.91
N VAL A 882 -42.44 3.66 23.06
CA VAL A 882 -42.56 4.84 22.19
C VAL A 882 -42.83 6.08 23.05
N PRO A 883 -42.05 7.16 22.95
CA PRO A 883 -42.30 8.38 23.71
C PRO A 883 -43.66 8.99 23.33
N ALA A 884 -44.53 9.23 24.31
CA ALA A 884 -45.80 9.91 24.06
C ALA A 884 -45.57 11.38 23.66
N ALA A 885 -46.36 11.88 22.71
CA ALA A 885 -46.38 13.30 22.38
C ALA A 885 -46.68 14.12 23.65
N LYS A 886 -45.78 15.03 24.03
CA LYS A 886 -46.04 15.97 25.13
C LYS A 886 -47.22 16.87 24.71
N ARG A 887 -48.41 16.63 25.25
CA ARG A 887 -49.53 17.58 25.17
C ARG A 887 -49.02 18.94 25.63
N ALA A 888 -49.21 19.97 24.80
CA ALA A 888 -48.92 21.35 25.18
C ALA A 888 -49.55 21.64 26.54
N SER A 889 -48.73 21.94 27.53
CA SER A 889 -49.19 22.44 28.83
C SER A 889 -50.01 23.69 28.57
N ARG A 890 -51.30 23.67 28.93
CA ARG A 890 -52.16 24.86 28.96
C ARG A 890 -51.41 25.97 29.72
N PRO A 891 -51.42 27.22 29.24
CA PRO A 891 -50.86 28.32 30.02
C PRO A 891 -51.65 28.41 31.32
N VAL A 892 -50.96 28.22 32.45
CA VAL A 892 -51.51 28.59 33.75
C VAL A 892 -51.46 30.12 33.78
N PHE A 893 -52.61 30.75 33.61
CA PHE A 893 -52.77 32.17 33.91
C PHE A 893 -52.55 32.34 35.42
N HIS A 894 -51.44 32.98 35.79
CA HIS A 894 -51.36 33.62 37.11
C HIS A 894 -52.19 34.90 37.06
N PRO A 895 -53.20 35.07 37.93
CA PRO A 895 -53.88 36.34 38.06
C PRO A 895 -52.90 37.36 38.66
N ALA A 896 -52.91 38.56 38.11
CA ALA A 896 -52.21 39.71 38.66
C ALA A 896 -52.65 39.94 40.11
N ALA A 897 -51.69 40.15 41.01
CA ALA A 897 -51.89 40.82 42.28
C ALA A 897 -51.09 42.13 42.21
N GLY A 898 -51.79 43.25 42.38
CA GLY A 898 -51.18 44.55 42.61
C GLY A 898 -50.55 44.62 43.99
N ASP A 899 -49.38 45.25 44.07
CA ASP A 899 -49.16 46.62 44.56
C ASP A 899 -47.72 47.04 44.22
#